data_AF-A0A3D5SB64-F1
#
_entry.id   AF-A0A3D5SB64-F1
#
_cell.length_a   1.000
_cell.length_b   1.000
_cell.length_c   1.000
_cell.angle_alpha   90.00
_cell.angle_beta   90.00
_cell.angle_gamma   90.00
#
_symmetry.space_group_name_H-M   'P 1'
#
loop_
_entity.id
_entity.type
_entity.pdbx_description
1 polymer ?
#
loop_
_entity_poly.entity_id
_entity_poly.type
_entity_poly.pdbx_seq_one_letter_code
_entity_poly.pdbx_strand_id
1 'polypeptide(L)'
;MKLIVDKKIFETYSGMRLGVVVALGVDNSKQGLFVDELKAEQEQAKIKLSGVELSSHKYIAPWREIYRAFGSKPSEYNSSVEALLKRVLKGKELSDINPLVNLYNALSLKYILPFGGEDLDKVKGDIRLDFATGDEKGIYLGSEEVITCDKGEVTYMDDLGFICRKWNWREGKRTMLTEKTQNVILVTEACVAVEDSVLKKATEELANQVKEKLNGTISVCYIDESNPELEINFESGKKLVQQEIDGVVIEEKKTEFRQKVKKDISKIAERIRVPTGRTALKIHRAIGEVFGLANFSVEHPADEKMGDYASNIAMVMAKQMDKSPRELAEEVVKKLTENERLMEVVEKIEIAGPGFINFWIKDEVLVDGLKEMLRNGDSCLDSNFMSGKKALVEYSSPNIAKRFSVGHLRSTIIGQALFNLYKHSGAEVTNDNHLGDWGTQFGMIIAAVEEKKLDVSKMSVTDLEDLYVEFNKRIEERPELKDKAREAFARLEKGDEAARKIWKECIGVSMKEFDDIYGRLRVEFEHEYGESTYEKMMPSIIEEALDTGVAIKGEGGALIVKFEKDGKEYMPPAMIRKADGTTTYFTRDLATIRKRLDELDLKSDLYVYEVGSEQTLHFRQVFEAARMLWEDAQRVELKHVAHGRMTFSGEKMSTRKGTTIKLEDLIFRAGEEAKKIAKERVSDNVSEKIGLGAVKYNELRRSPESDYDFRWEEALSMEGNSGPYLQYVYVRTKGILEKAGLQGQALQEVRLGLNQDEKMLARWLVLRIGEGEMVESAAKNFAPHLICQTLFELSQRFNGFYDRNRVIGVEEEKLRLLMVAVTGLVIKSGLKILGIETVEKM
;
A
#
# COMPACT_ATOMS: atom_id res chain seq x y z
N MET A 1 -13.00 -31.91 -23.87
CA MET A 1 -12.92 -30.45 -23.61
C MET A 1 -12.33 -29.76 -24.83
N LYS A 2 -12.38 -28.44 -24.92
CA LYS A 2 -11.75 -27.67 -26.01
C LYS A 2 -10.70 -26.68 -25.48
N LEU A 3 -9.76 -26.32 -26.36
CA LEU A 3 -9.02 -25.06 -26.28
C LEU A 3 -9.59 -24.11 -27.35
N ILE A 4 -10.07 -22.94 -26.94
CA ILE A 4 -10.77 -21.98 -27.78
C ILE A 4 -10.02 -20.64 -27.71
N VAL A 5 -9.70 -20.06 -28.85
CA VAL A 5 -9.19 -18.69 -28.95
C VAL A 5 -10.30 -17.80 -29.50
N ASP A 6 -10.66 -16.73 -28.79
CA ASP A 6 -11.70 -15.81 -29.27
C ASP A 6 -11.32 -15.21 -30.63
N LYS A 7 -12.26 -15.19 -31.57
CA LYS A 7 -12.00 -14.70 -32.94
C LYS A 7 -11.50 -13.26 -32.97
N LYS A 8 -11.95 -12.41 -32.04
CA LYS A 8 -11.51 -11.02 -31.92
C LYS A 8 -10.03 -10.91 -31.58
N ILE A 9 -9.43 -11.94 -30.98
CA ILE A 9 -7.98 -11.96 -30.73
C ILE A 9 -7.22 -12.02 -32.05
N PHE A 10 -7.65 -12.84 -33.01
CA PHE A 10 -7.04 -12.86 -34.34
C PHE A 10 -7.28 -11.55 -35.11
N GLU A 11 -8.49 -10.99 -34.99
CA GLU A 11 -8.83 -9.70 -35.60
C GLU A 11 -7.98 -8.55 -35.03
N THR A 12 -7.72 -8.56 -33.72
CA THR A 12 -6.99 -7.51 -33.01
C THR A 12 -5.47 -7.69 -33.11
N TYR A 13 -4.99 -8.93 -33.13
CA TYR A 13 -3.57 -9.29 -33.10
C TYR A 13 -3.23 -10.18 -34.30
N SER A 14 -3.10 -9.55 -35.47
CA SER A 14 -2.89 -10.27 -36.73
C SER A 14 -1.63 -11.15 -36.71
N GLY A 15 -1.72 -12.31 -37.35
CA GLY A 15 -0.62 -13.27 -37.47
C GLY A 15 -0.31 -14.06 -36.18
N MET A 16 -1.17 -13.97 -35.16
CA MET A 16 -1.15 -14.84 -33.98
C MET A 16 -1.43 -16.29 -34.38
N ARG A 17 -0.56 -17.20 -33.93
CA ARG A 17 -0.68 -18.64 -34.12
C ARG A 17 -0.22 -19.37 -32.86
N LEU A 18 -0.85 -20.51 -32.56
CA LEU A 18 -0.43 -21.40 -31.47
C LEU A 18 -0.02 -22.76 -32.02
N GLY A 19 1.10 -23.29 -31.53
CA GLY A 19 1.43 -24.69 -31.57
C GLY A 19 1.03 -25.34 -30.26
N VAL A 20 0.23 -26.40 -30.31
CA VAL A 20 -0.33 -27.04 -29.12
C VAL A 20 0.09 -28.50 -29.08
N VAL A 21 0.68 -28.90 -27.95
CA VAL A 21 1.02 -30.30 -27.65
C VAL A 21 0.15 -30.75 -26.48
N VAL A 22 -0.74 -31.70 -26.74
CA VAL A 22 -1.48 -32.40 -25.68
C VAL A 22 -0.74 -33.70 -25.39
N ALA A 23 -0.32 -33.89 -24.14
CA ALA A 23 0.40 -35.07 -23.70
C ALA A 23 -0.31 -35.73 -22.52
N LEU A 24 -0.73 -36.98 -22.69
CA LEU A 24 -1.45 -37.75 -21.67
C LEU A 24 -0.57 -38.87 -21.10
N GLY A 25 -0.62 -39.07 -19.79
CA GLY A 25 0.16 -40.07 -19.07
C GLY A 25 1.67 -39.82 -19.06
N VAL A 26 2.12 -38.55 -19.03
CA VAL A 26 3.54 -38.21 -18.91
C VAL A 26 4.07 -38.52 -17.50
N ASP A 27 5.35 -38.87 -17.41
CA ASP A 27 6.10 -39.00 -16.17
C ASP A 27 6.93 -37.74 -15.90
N ASN A 28 6.31 -36.77 -15.23
CA ASN A 28 6.98 -35.52 -14.83
C ASN A 28 7.76 -35.62 -13.50
N SER A 29 7.94 -36.83 -12.95
CA SER A 29 8.54 -36.99 -11.61
C SER A 29 10.07 -36.97 -11.59
N LYS A 30 10.70 -37.04 -12.76
CA LYS A 30 12.16 -37.20 -12.94
C LYS A 30 12.95 -35.90 -12.70
N GLN A 31 13.00 -35.44 -11.45
CA GLN A 31 13.79 -34.26 -11.05
C GLN A 31 15.22 -34.28 -11.63
N GLY A 32 15.73 -33.10 -12.03
CA GLY A 32 17.01 -32.97 -12.73
C GLY A 32 16.98 -33.24 -14.24
N LEU A 33 15.91 -33.82 -14.80
CA LEU A 33 15.79 -34.02 -16.24
C LEU A 33 15.64 -32.68 -16.98
N PHE A 34 16.33 -32.56 -18.12
CA PHE A 34 16.46 -31.33 -18.93
C PHE A 34 17.25 -30.17 -18.31
N VAL A 35 17.84 -30.33 -17.13
CA VAL A 35 18.63 -29.26 -16.49
C VAL A 35 19.89 -28.93 -17.31
N ASP A 36 20.56 -29.94 -17.85
CA ASP A 36 21.76 -29.73 -18.66
C ASP A 36 21.43 -29.07 -20.00
N GLU A 37 20.33 -29.49 -20.65
CA GLU A 37 19.81 -28.84 -21.84
C GLU A 37 19.41 -27.38 -21.55
N LEU A 38 18.74 -27.11 -20.43
CA LEU A 38 18.38 -25.76 -20.01
C LEU A 38 19.62 -24.88 -19.79
N LYS A 39 20.65 -25.40 -19.14
CA LYS A 39 21.92 -24.70 -18.94
C LYS A 39 22.64 -24.44 -20.27
N ALA A 40 22.66 -25.42 -21.17
CA ALA A 40 23.27 -25.26 -22.49
C ALA A 40 22.57 -24.17 -23.31
N GLU A 41 21.24 -24.16 -23.32
CA GLU A 41 20.45 -23.13 -24.02
C GLU A 41 20.55 -21.76 -23.34
N GLN A 42 20.73 -21.72 -22.02
CA GLN A 42 21.03 -20.49 -21.28
C GLN A 42 22.34 -19.85 -21.77
N GLU A 43 23.41 -20.64 -21.89
CA GLU A 43 24.69 -20.13 -22.38
C GLU A 43 24.64 -19.74 -23.86
N GLN A 44 23.97 -20.54 -24.71
CA GLN A 44 23.71 -20.19 -26.11
C GLN A 44 22.96 -18.86 -26.24
N ALA A 45 21.91 -18.65 -25.44
CA ALA A 45 21.13 -17.41 -25.45
C ALA A 45 21.96 -16.21 -24.99
N LYS A 46 22.81 -16.35 -23.95
CA LYS A 46 23.75 -15.29 -23.53
C LYS A 46 24.68 -14.87 -24.66
N ILE A 47 25.25 -15.85 -25.37
CA ILE A 47 26.17 -15.59 -26.49
C ILE A 47 25.42 -14.89 -27.63
N LYS A 48 24.29 -15.45 -28.05
CA LYS A 48 23.50 -14.96 -29.20
C LYS A 48 22.92 -13.57 -28.99
N LEU A 49 22.59 -13.21 -27.75
CA LEU A 49 21.91 -11.95 -27.41
C LEU A 49 22.81 -10.97 -26.66
N SER A 50 24.11 -11.24 -26.57
CA SER A 50 25.08 -10.30 -26.00
C SER A 50 25.05 -8.98 -26.76
N GLY A 51 24.82 -7.88 -26.04
CA GLY A 51 24.71 -6.53 -26.62
C GLY A 51 23.43 -6.27 -27.42
N VAL A 52 22.50 -7.23 -27.49
CA VAL A 52 21.19 -7.04 -28.14
C VAL A 52 20.21 -6.41 -27.16
N GLU A 53 19.59 -5.31 -27.56
CA GLU A 53 18.50 -4.72 -26.80
C GLU A 53 17.23 -5.57 -26.97
N LEU A 54 16.82 -6.31 -25.93
CA LEU A 54 15.67 -7.22 -26.00
C LEU A 54 14.37 -6.52 -26.43
N SER A 55 14.16 -5.26 -26.03
CA SER A 55 12.96 -4.48 -26.41
C SER A 55 12.78 -4.29 -27.91
N SER A 56 13.87 -4.36 -28.69
CA SER A 56 13.87 -4.21 -30.15
C SER A 56 14.09 -5.53 -30.90
N HIS A 57 14.26 -6.65 -30.20
CA HIS A 57 14.42 -7.96 -30.83
C HIS A 57 13.16 -8.35 -31.61
N LYS A 58 13.33 -8.86 -32.85
CA LYS A 58 12.22 -9.12 -33.79
C LYS A 58 11.10 -10.03 -33.26
N TYR A 59 11.42 -10.94 -32.33
CA TYR A 59 10.42 -11.84 -31.71
C TYR A 59 9.91 -11.35 -30.35
N ILE A 60 10.48 -10.27 -29.78
CA ILE A 60 10.08 -9.72 -28.48
C ILE A 60 9.27 -8.42 -28.65
N ALA A 61 9.69 -7.55 -29.56
CA ALA A 61 9.02 -6.28 -29.82
C ALA A 61 7.50 -6.44 -30.11
N PRO A 62 7.05 -7.44 -30.90
CA PRO A 62 5.61 -7.65 -31.12
C PRO A 62 4.83 -7.97 -29.83
N TRP A 63 5.41 -8.71 -28.88
CA TRP A 63 4.77 -8.98 -27.59
C TRP A 63 4.59 -7.72 -26.75
N ARG A 64 5.57 -6.82 -26.79
CA ARG A 64 5.46 -5.52 -26.10
C ARG A 64 4.36 -4.66 -26.72
N GLU A 65 4.13 -4.74 -28.03
CA GLU A 65 3.02 -4.05 -28.69
C GLU A 65 1.66 -4.65 -28.30
N ILE A 66 1.55 -5.98 -28.32
CA ILE A 66 0.35 -6.71 -27.88
C ILE A 66 -0.04 -6.32 -26.45
N TYR A 67 0.92 -6.31 -25.52
CA TYR A 67 0.67 -5.94 -24.13
C TYR A 67 0.18 -4.49 -23.99
N ARG A 68 0.73 -3.53 -24.76
CA ARG A 68 0.22 -2.15 -24.78
C ARG A 68 -1.21 -2.09 -25.30
N ALA A 69 -1.52 -2.87 -26.32
CA ALA A 69 -2.80 -2.83 -27.00
C ALA A 69 -3.97 -3.30 -26.12
N PHE A 70 -3.78 -4.26 -25.22
CA PHE A 70 -4.78 -4.59 -24.18
C PHE A 70 -4.60 -3.82 -22.85
N GLY A 71 -3.85 -2.71 -22.85
CA GLY A 71 -3.76 -1.80 -21.70
C GLY A 71 -2.72 -2.16 -20.63
N SER A 72 -1.86 -3.15 -20.88
CA SER A 72 -0.76 -3.51 -19.96
C SER A 72 0.54 -2.78 -20.29
N LYS A 73 1.33 -2.44 -19.27
CA LYS A 73 2.63 -1.77 -19.43
C LYS A 73 3.74 -2.81 -19.64
N PRO A 74 4.41 -2.89 -20.82
CA PRO A 74 5.45 -3.90 -21.07
C PRO A 74 6.75 -3.69 -20.29
N SER A 75 6.89 -2.55 -19.61
CA SER A 75 7.97 -2.29 -18.65
C SER A 75 7.74 -2.97 -17.30
N GLU A 76 6.48 -3.27 -16.98
CA GLU A 76 6.04 -3.86 -15.71
C GLU A 76 5.66 -5.35 -15.88
N TYR A 77 4.97 -5.67 -16.97
CA TYR A 77 4.53 -7.01 -17.35
C TYR A 77 5.26 -7.47 -18.62
N ASN A 78 6.21 -8.40 -18.49
CA ASN A 78 6.96 -8.95 -19.62
C ASN A 78 6.35 -10.27 -20.10
N SER A 79 6.32 -10.53 -21.41
CA SER A 79 6.00 -11.88 -21.90
C SER A 79 6.95 -12.91 -21.29
N SER A 80 6.50 -14.15 -21.14
CA SER A 80 7.28 -15.22 -20.49
C SER A 80 8.69 -15.33 -21.07
N VAL A 81 8.83 -15.30 -22.40
CA VAL A 81 10.12 -15.33 -23.10
C VAL A 81 10.99 -14.09 -22.83
N GLU A 82 10.42 -12.87 -22.80
CA GLU A 82 11.19 -11.67 -22.48
C GLU A 82 11.68 -11.70 -21.02
N ALA A 83 10.83 -12.15 -20.10
CA ALA A 83 11.18 -12.30 -18.70
C ALA A 83 12.29 -13.35 -18.50
N LEU A 84 12.22 -14.47 -19.21
CA LEU A 84 13.20 -15.54 -19.16
C LEU A 84 14.56 -15.06 -19.69
N LEU A 85 14.58 -14.44 -20.88
CA LEU A 85 15.81 -13.88 -21.47
C LEU A 85 16.43 -12.78 -20.61
N LYS A 86 15.63 -11.90 -19.98
CA LYS A 86 16.14 -10.89 -19.05
C LYS A 86 16.84 -11.50 -17.84
N ARG A 87 16.35 -12.63 -17.31
CA ARG A 87 17.01 -13.33 -16.20
C ARG A 87 18.36 -13.90 -16.64
N VAL A 88 18.38 -14.56 -17.80
CA VAL A 88 19.58 -15.14 -18.39
C VAL A 88 20.66 -14.10 -18.68
N LEU A 89 20.30 -12.99 -19.33
CA LEU A 89 21.24 -11.89 -19.65
C LEU A 89 21.75 -11.13 -18.41
N LYS A 90 21.01 -11.19 -17.29
CA LYS A 90 21.46 -10.66 -15.99
C LYS A 90 22.38 -11.63 -15.23
N GLY A 91 22.76 -12.74 -15.84
CA GLY A 91 23.61 -13.76 -15.23
C GLY A 91 22.92 -14.59 -14.14
N LYS A 92 21.58 -14.58 -14.07
CA LYS A 92 20.85 -15.46 -13.15
C LYS A 92 20.76 -16.86 -13.75
N GLU A 93 21.13 -17.87 -12.98
CA GLU A 93 20.87 -19.26 -13.34
C GLU A 93 19.38 -19.56 -13.22
N LEU A 94 18.84 -20.27 -14.22
CA LEU A 94 17.47 -20.76 -14.18
C LEU A 94 17.39 -22.00 -13.28
N SER A 95 16.42 -21.99 -12.37
CA SER A 95 16.20 -23.04 -11.39
C SER A 95 15.67 -24.32 -12.04
N ASP A 96 16.07 -25.47 -11.49
CA ASP A 96 15.39 -26.75 -11.73
C ASP A 96 14.01 -26.74 -11.07
N ILE A 97 12.95 -26.79 -11.87
CA ILE A 97 11.57 -26.74 -11.36
C ILE A 97 10.94 -28.12 -11.44
N ASN A 98 10.75 -28.62 -12.65
CA ASN A 98 10.35 -29.99 -12.97
C ASN A 98 10.63 -30.23 -14.47
N PRO A 99 10.67 -31.48 -14.95
CA PRO A 99 11.07 -31.81 -16.32
C PRO A 99 10.31 -31.06 -17.42
N LEU A 100 8.98 -30.96 -17.35
CA LEU A 100 8.19 -30.22 -18.32
C LEU A 100 8.55 -28.73 -18.34
N VAL A 101 8.70 -28.12 -17.16
CA VAL A 101 9.09 -26.71 -17.01
C VAL A 101 10.50 -26.45 -17.51
N ASN A 102 11.44 -27.33 -17.19
CA ASN A 102 12.82 -27.24 -17.63
C ASN A 102 12.88 -27.35 -19.16
N LEU A 103 12.18 -28.31 -19.75
CA LEU A 103 12.13 -28.53 -21.20
C LEU A 103 11.56 -27.31 -21.93
N TYR A 104 10.39 -26.81 -21.52
CA TYR A 104 9.78 -25.69 -22.24
C TYR A 104 10.59 -24.40 -22.04
N ASN A 105 11.23 -24.19 -20.89
CA ASN A 105 12.13 -23.05 -20.70
C ASN A 105 13.37 -23.16 -21.60
N ALA A 106 13.95 -24.36 -21.74
CA ALA A 106 15.08 -24.58 -22.64
C ALA A 106 14.72 -24.27 -24.10
N LEU A 107 13.55 -24.75 -24.55
CA LEU A 107 13.05 -24.48 -25.90
C LEU A 107 12.64 -23.00 -26.09
N SER A 108 12.12 -22.35 -25.04
CA SER A 108 11.82 -20.92 -25.06
C SER A 108 13.07 -20.09 -25.30
N LEU A 109 14.21 -20.44 -24.67
CA LEU A 109 15.51 -19.81 -24.92
C LEU A 109 16.04 -20.08 -26.33
N LYS A 110 15.98 -21.35 -26.77
CA LYS A 110 16.49 -21.80 -28.08
C LYS A 110 15.81 -21.08 -29.24
N TYR A 111 14.48 -21.02 -29.19
CA TYR A 111 13.66 -20.46 -30.27
C TYR A 111 13.29 -18.99 -30.08
N ILE A 112 13.47 -18.44 -28.87
CA ILE A 112 13.01 -17.10 -28.48
C ILE A 112 11.50 -16.97 -28.73
N LEU A 113 10.74 -17.94 -28.23
CA LEU A 113 9.27 -17.97 -28.27
C LEU A 113 8.69 -18.18 -26.85
N PRO A 114 7.50 -17.65 -26.54
CA PRO A 114 6.76 -18.03 -25.34
C PRO A 114 6.37 -19.50 -25.41
N PHE A 115 6.67 -20.22 -24.34
CA PHE A 115 6.10 -21.52 -24.03
C PHE A 115 5.41 -21.45 -22.68
N GLY A 116 4.33 -22.20 -22.53
CA GLY A 116 3.61 -22.37 -21.27
C GLY A 116 2.91 -23.73 -21.23
N GLY A 117 2.37 -24.09 -20.07
CA GLY A 117 1.67 -25.35 -19.92
C GLY A 117 0.74 -25.40 -18.73
N GLU A 118 -0.34 -26.15 -18.89
CA GLU A 118 -1.40 -26.30 -17.89
C GLU A 118 -1.67 -27.78 -17.59
N ASP A 119 -1.81 -28.08 -16.31
CA ASP A 119 -2.19 -29.41 -15.81
C ASP A 119 -3.67 -29.67 -16.12
N LEU A 120 -3.93 -30.51 -17.13
CA LEU A 120 -5.28 -30.79 -17.62
C LEU A 120 -6.17 -31.45 -16.57
N ASP A 121 -5.57 -32.17 -15.60
CA ASP A 121 -6.33 -32.78 -14.50
C ASP A 121 -6.96 -31.71 -13.58
N LYS A 122 -6.40 -30.50 -13.57
CA LYS A 122 -6.81 -29.38 -12.71
C LYS A 122 -7.63 -28.31 -13.45
N VAL A 123 -7.77 -28.41 -14.76
CA VAL A 123 -8.63 -27.53 -15.58
C VAL A 123 -10.09 -27.94 -15.40
N LYS A 124 -11.00 -26.95 -15.40
CA LYS A 124 -12.45 -27.16 -15.35
C LYS A 124 -13.14 -26.61 -16.58
N GLY A 125 -13.78 -27.50 -17.35
CA GLY A 125 -14.46 -27.12 -18.58
C GLY A 125 -13.49 -26.89 -19.73
N ASP A 126 -13.81 -25.93 -20.60
CA ASP A 126 -12.99 -25.57 -21.75
C ASP A 126 -11.94 -24.52 -21.39
N ILE A 127 -10.76 -24.61 -21.99
CA ILE A 127 -9.73 -23.57 -21.91
C ILE A 127 -10.07 -22.49 -22.94
N ARG A 128 -10.10 -21.24 -22.51
CA ARG A 128 -10.40 -20.08 -23.34
C ARG A 128 -9.27 -19.07 -23.26
N LEU A 129 -8.75 -18.65 -24.41
CA LEU A 129 -7.95 -17.43 -24.52
C LEU A 129 -8.91 -16.32 -24.98
N ASP A 130 -9.21 -15.39 -24.09
CA ASP A 130 -10.26 -14.38 -24.30
C ASP A 130 -9.90 -13.05 -23.60
N PHE A 131 -10.68 -12.00 -23.88
CA PHE A 131 -10.64 -10.73 -23.17
C PHE A 131 -11.37 -10.85 -21.83
N ALA A 132 -10.66 -10.58 -20.73
CA ALA A 132 -11.21 -10.62 -19.39
C ALA A 132 -12.33 -9.60 -19.20
N THR A 133 -13.41 -10.01 -18.55
CA THR A 133 -14.53 -9.13 -18.18
C THR A 133 -14.25 -8.30 -16.92
N GLY A 134 -13.27 -8.73 -16.12
CA GLY A 134 -12.90 -8.13 -14.84
C GLY A 134 -13.49 -8.84 -13.64
N ASP A 135 -14.10 -10.01 -13.84
CA ASP A 135 -14.65 -10.88 -12.79
C ASP A 135 -13.84 -12.17 -12.60
N GLU A 136 -12.93 -12.47 -13.53
CA GLU A 136 -12.10 -13.67 -13.52
C GLU A 136 -11.06 -13.60 -12.41
N LYS A 137 -11.18 -14.49 -11.41
CA LYS A 137 -10.32 -14.53 -10.23
C LYS A 137 -9.34 -15.68 -10.28
N GLY A 138 -8.23 -15.52 -9.58
CA GLY A 138 -7.25 -16.56 -9.41
C GLY A 138 -6.06 -16.10 -8.58
N ILE A 139 -5.14 -17.03 -8.35
CA ILE A 139 -3.84 -16.75 -7.73
C ILE A 139 -2.81 -17.12 -8.79
N TYR A 140 -1.99 -16.17 -9.23
CA TYR A 140 -0.89 -16.48 -10.15
C TYR A 140 0.38 -16.89 -9.37
N LEU A 141 1.32 -17.55 -10.04
CA LEU A 141 2.57 -18.02 -9.45
C LEU A 141 3.40 -16.86 -8.85
N GLY A 142 3.70 -16.96 -7.56
CA GLY A 142 4.41 -15.93 -6.79
C GLY A 142 3.51 -14.98 -6.00
N SER A 143 2.19 -15.14 -6.06
CA SER A 143 1.22 -14.44 -5.21
C SER A 143 0.56 -15.40 -4.20
N GLU A 144 0.09 -14.85 -3.09
CA GLU A 144 -0.81 -15.53 -2.13
C GLU A 144 -2.22 -14.92 -2.08
N GLU A 145 -2.39 -13.79 -2.74
CA GLU A 145 -3.64 -13.07 -2.79
C GLU A 145 -4.49 -13.56 -3.95
N VAL A 146 -5.80 -13.64 -3.72
CA VAL A 146 -6.79 -13.82 -4.79
C VAL A 146 -6.92 -12.49 -5.51
N ILE A 147 -6.57 -12.47 -6.78
CA ILE A 147 -6.57 -11.27 -7.60
C ILE A 147 -7.57 -11.46 -8.74
N THR A 148 -8.17 -10.37 -9.20
CA THR A 148 -9.10 -10.35 -10.34
C THR A 148 -8.39 -9.80 -11.58
N CYS A 149 -8.66 -10.35 -12.76
CA CYS A 149 -8.12 -9.84 -14.04
C CYS A 149 -8.50 -8.38 -14.28
N ASP A 150 -7.62 -7.62 -14.96
CA ASP A 150 -7.97 -6.29 -15.42
C ASP A 150 -8.97 -6.40 -16.57
N LYS A 151 -10.07 -5.65 -16.52
CA LYS A 151 -11.07 -5.66 -17.59
C LYS A 151 -10.43 -5.28 -18.93
N GLY A 152 -10.60 -6.14 -19.94
CA GLY A 152 -10.06 -5.97 -21.28
C GLY A 152 -8.65 -6.51 -21.49
N GLU A 153 -7.99 -7.07 -20.47
CA GLU A 153 -6.73 -7.80 -20.69
C GLU A 153 -7.00 -9.14 -21.39
N VAL A 154 -6.09 -9.60 -22.24
CA VAL A 154 -6.18 -10.95 -22.81
C VAL A 154 -5.64 -11.95 -21.78
N THR A 155 -6.34 -13.04 -21.52
CA THR A 155 -5.97 -14.02 -20.48
C THR A 155 -6.41 -15.43 -20.86
N TYR A 156 -5.65 -16.45 -20.45
CA TYR A 156 -6.18 -17.81 -20.46
C TYR A 156 -7.06 -18.01 -19.23
N MET A 157 -8.22 -18.63 -19.42
CA MET A 157 -9.20 -18.91 -18.37
C MET A 157 -9.92 -20.24 -18.62
N ASP A 158 -10.52 -20.77 -17.56
CA ASP A 158 -11.48 -21.88 -17.61
C ASP A 158 -12.73 -21.51 -16.78
N ASP A 159 -13.59 -22.46 -16.45
CA ASP A 159 -14.86 -22.19 -15.76
C ASP A 159 -14.71 -21.71 -14.30
N LEU A 160 -13.50 -21.80 -13.72
CA LEU A 160 -13.22 -21.38 -12.35
C LEU A 160 -12.50 -20.03 -12.25
N GLY A 161 -11.97 -19.52 -13.37
CA GLY A 161 -11.26 -18.24 -13.42
C GLY A 161 -10.03 -18.29 -14.32
N PHE A 162 -9.09 -17.36 -14.14
CA PHE A 162 -7.89 -17.34 -14.98
C PHE A 162 -6.97 -18.53 -14.66
N ILE A 163 -6.31 -19.05 -15.70
CA ILE A 163 -5.25 -20.07 -15.60
C ILE A 163 -3.90 -19.55 -16.06
N CYS A 164 -3.84 -18.48 -16.85
CA CYS A 164 -2.62 -17.71 -17.08
C CYS A 164 -2.97 -16.24 -17.33
N ARG A 165 -2.38 -15.34 -16.54
CA ARG A 165 -2.67 -13.90 -16.51
C ARG A 165 -1.93 -13.16 -17.62
N LYS A 166 -2.57 -12.11 -18.14
CA LYS A 166 -2.00 -11.19 -19.14
C LYS A 166 -1.33 -11.98 -20.26
N TRP A 167 -2.13 -12.86 -20.88
CA TRP A 167 -1.81 -13.77 -21.97
C TRP A 167 -0.73 -14.81 -21.65
N ASN A 168 0.52 -14.39 -21.46
CA ASN A 168 1.65 -15.29 -21.20
C ASN A 168 2.64 -14.70 -20.18
N TRP A 169 2.14 -13.88 -19.24
CA TRP A 169 2.99 -13.26 -18.22
C TRP A 169 3.24 -14.19 -17.03
N ARG A 170 2.17 -14.75 -16.44
CA ARG A 170 2.23 -15.58 -15.23
C ARG A 170 1.12 -16.63 -15.20
N GLU A 171 1.52 -17.90 -15.06
CA GLU A 171 0.59 -19.01 -14.88
C GLU A 171 -0.15 -18.93 -13.54
N GLY A 172 -1.32 -19.54 -13.50
CA GLY A 172 -2.17 -19.72 -12.34
C GLY A 172 -1.64 -20.83 -11.44
N LYS A 173 -1.60 -20.58 -10.13
CA LYS A 173 -1.15 -21.55 -9.12
C LYS A 173 -2.01 -22.83 -9.13
N ARG A 174 -3.29 -22.74 -9.52
CA ARG A 174 -4.20 -23.90 -9.56
C ARG A 174 -3.78 -24.92 -10.61
N THR A 175 -3.49 -24.47 -11.83
CA THR A 175 -3.23 -25.34 -13.00
C THR A 175 -1.74 -25.51 -13.28
N MET A 176 -0.87 -24.98 -12.41
CA MET A 176 0.58 -25.12 -12.54
C MET A 176 1.03 -26.58 -12.68
N LEU A 177 2.06 -26.77 -13.50
CA LEU A 177 2.74 -28.05 -13.64
C LEU A 177 3.52 -28.38 -12.37
N THR A 178 3.35 -29.60 -11.90
CA THR A 178 4.07 -30.17 -10.75
C THR A 178 4.69 -31.50 -11.15
N GLU A 179 5.55 -32.05 -10.31
CA GLU A 179 6.16 -33.36 -10.50
C GLU A 179 5.11 -34.49 -10.59
N LYS A 180 3.89 -34.22 -10.10
CA LYS A 180 2.74 -35.14 -10.15
C LYS A 180 1.89 -35.01 -11.41
N THR A 181 2.15 -34.01 -12.26
CA THR A 181 1.34 -33.77 -13.45
C THR A 181 1.54 -34.88 -14.46
N GLN A 182 0.44 -35.50 -14.90
CA GLN A 182 0.44 -36.62 -15.85
C GLN A 182 -0.29 -36.28 -17.16
N ASN A 183 -1.26 -35.38 -17.12
CA ASN A 183 -1.98 -34.94 -18.31
C ASN A 183 -1.78 -33.44 -18.48
N VAL A 184 -1.20 -33.03 -19.61
CA VAL A 184 -0.76 -31.66 -19.82
C VAL A 184 -1.13 -31.17 -21.22
N ILE A 185 -1.49 -29.89 -21.29
CA ILE A 185 -1.49 -29.13 -22.53
C ILE A 185 -0.33 -28.14 -22.48
N LEU A 186 0.52 -28.16 -23.50
CA LEU A 186 1.64 -27.24 -23.66
C LEU A 186 1.38 -26.38 -24.88
N VAL A 187 1.58 -25.07 -24.73
CA VAL A 187 1.29 -24.09 -25.77
C VAL A 187 2.58 -23.35 -26.11
N THR A 188 2.88 -23.28 -27.40
CA THR A 188 3.94 -22.47 -28.00
C THR A 188 3.29 -21.35 -28.81
N GLU A 189 3.66 -20.10 -28.55
CA GLU A 189 2.96 -18.95 -29.11
C GLU A 189 3.81 -18.17 -30.10
N ALA A 190 3.23 -17.72 -31.20
CA ALA A 190 3.91 -16.96 -32.23
C ALA A 190 3.09 -15.74 -32.67
N CYS A 191 3.75 -14.60 -32.79
CA CYS A 191 3.21 -13.39 -33.42
C CYS A 191 3.59 -13.34 -34.91
N VAL A 192 3.08 -12.35 -35.64
CA VAL A 192 3.33 -12.15 -37.09
C VAL A 192 4.82 -12.19 -37.51
N ALA A 193 5.74 -11.78 -36.63
CA ALA A 193 7.18 -11.77 -36.94
C ALA A 193 7.82 -13.17 -37.02
N VAL A 194 7.16 -14.21 -36.50
CA VAL A 194 7.68 -15.58 -36.42
C VAL A 194 7.20 -16.38 -37.63
N GLU A 195 8.12 -17.01 -38.34
CA GLU A 195 7.83 -17.84 -39.50
C GLU A 195 7.13 -19.15 -39.09
N ASP A 196 6.17 -19.65 -39.89
CA ASP A 196 5.44 -20.90 -39.58
C ASP A 196 6.37 -22.10 -39.39
N SER A 197 7.46 -22.15 -40.16
CA SER A 197 8.48 -23.19 -40.04
C SER A 197 9.17 -23.18 -38.68
N VAL A 198 9.32 -22.01 -38.05
CA VAL A 198 9.92 -21.88 -36.72
C VAL A 198 8.94 -22.36 -35.65
N LEU A 199 7.68 -21.93 -35.71
CA LEU A 199 6.64 -22.38 -34.78
C LEU A 199 6.46 -23.91 -34.84
N LYS A 200 6.35 -24.47 -36.05
CA LYS A 200 6.20 -25.92 -36.25
C LYS A 200 7.39 -26.69 -35.72
N LYS A 201 8.60 -26.27 -36.08
CA LYS A 201 9.84 -26.92 -35.60
C LYS A 201 9.95 -26.90 -34.07
N ALA A 202 9.64 -25.76 -33.45
CA ALA A 202 9.68 -25.59 -32.00
C ALA A 202 8.65 -26.48 -31.29
N THR A 203 7.43 -26.55 -31.82
CA THR A 203 6.32 -27.37 -31.30
C THR A 203 6.59 -28.87 -31.48
N GLU A 204 7.11 -29.27 -32.63
CA GLU A 204 7.49 -30.67 -32.92
C GLU A 204 8.66 -31.13 -32.06
N GLU A 205 9.67 -30.28 -31.83
CA GLU A 205 10.76 -30.60 -30.91
C GLU A 205 10.26 -30.79 -29.47
N LEU A 206 9.35 -29.93 -29.00
CA LEU A 206 8.69 -30.09 -27.71
C LEU A 206 7.96 -31.44 -27.63
N ALA A 207 7.11 -31.74 -28.62
CA ALA A 207 6.34 -32.98 -28.69
C ALA A 207 7.25 -34.23 -28.67
N ASN A 208 8.33 -34.22 -29.44
CA ASN A 208 9.27 -35.34 -29.51
C ASN A 208 10.01 -35.54 -28.18
N GLN A 209 10.51 -34.48 -27.55
CA GLN A 209 11.21 -34.58 -26.26
C GLN A 209 10.27 -35.06 -25.14
N VAL A 210 9.02 -34.60 -25.10
CA VAL A 210 8.02 -35.11 -24.14
C VAL A 210 7.74 -36.59 -24.40
N LYS A 211 7.54 -36.99 -25.66
CA LYS A 211 7.30 -38.40 -26.02
C LYS A 211 8.46 -39.31 -25.61
N GLU A 212 9.69 -38.93 -25.95
CA GLU A 212 10.88 -39.78 -25.79
C GLU A 212 11.35 -39.88 -24.34
N LYS A 213 11.29 -38.77 -23.58
CA LYS A 213 11.89 -38.71 -22.24
C LYS A 213 10.88 -38.76 -21.10
N LEU A 214 9.62 -38.39 -21.37
CA LEU A 214 8.53 -38.35 -20.38
C LEU A 214 7.40 -39.38 -20.67
N ASN A 215 7.49 -40.20 -21.73
CA ASN A 215 6.60 -41.35 -21.98
C ASN A 215 5.09 -41.06 -22.16
N GLY A 216 4.70 -39.88 -22.65
CA GLY A 216 3.29 -39.53 -22.89
C GLY A 216 2.72 -39.95 -24.25
N THR A 217 1.41 -40.14 -24.31
CA THR A 217 0.65 -40.18 -25.58
C THR A 217 0.49 -38.76 -26.09
N ILE A 218 1.05 -38.46 -27.27
CA ILE A 218 1.14 -37.09 -27.79
C ILE A 218 0.16 -36.86 -28.94
N SER A 219 -0.53 -35.72 -28.90
CA SER A 219 -1.19 -35.10 -30.03
C SER A 219 -0.62 -33.70 -30.26
N VAL A 220 -0.34 -33.36 -31.52
CA VAL A 220 0.14 -32.03 -31.92
C VAL A 220 -0.89 -31.38 -32.83
N CYS A 221 -1.25 -30.14 -32.54
CA CYS A 221 -2.22 -29.37 -33.30
C CYS A 221 -1.77 -27.92 -33.42
N TYR A 222 -2.33 -27.21 -34.40
CA TYR A 222 -2.03 -25.80 -34.65
C TYR A 222 -3.34 -25.01 -34.68
N ILE A 223 -3.37 -23.90 -33.96
CA ILE A 223 -4.51 -22.98 -33.89
C ILE A 223 -4.13 -21.68 -34.58
N ASP A 224 -5.01 -21.20 -35.46
CA ASP A 224 -4.89 -19.95 -36.19
C ASP A 224 -6.29 -19.37 -36.48
N GLU A 225 -6.35 -18.25 -37.18
CA GLU A 225 -7.62 -17.59 -37.51
C GLU A 225 -8.61 -18.50 -38.28
N SER A 226 -8.09 -19.42 -39.10
CA SER A 226 -8.91 -20.37 -39.86
C SER A 226 -9.40 -21.56 -39.04
N ASN A 227 -8.67 -21.90 -37.97
CA ASN A 227 -8.98 -22.98 -37.04
C ASN A 227 -8.82 -22.50 -35.57
N PRO A 228 -9.77 -21.72 -35.03
CA PRO A 228 -9.62 -21.03 -33.75
C PRO A 228 -9.89 -21.93 -32.53
N GLU A 229 -10.31 -23.17 -32.74
CA GLU A 229 -10.59 -24.13 -31.68
C GLU A 229 -9.92 -25.48 -31.93
N LEU A 230 -9.51 -26.13 -30.84
CA LEU A 230 -8.99 -27.48 -30.82
C LEU A 230 -9.83 -28.35 -29.89
N GLU A 231 -10.30 -29.48 -30.41
CA GLU A 231 -10.91 -30.52 -29.59
C GLU A 231 -9.82 -31.35 -28.89
N ILE A 232 -9.92 -31.45 -27.57
CA ILE A 232 -9.04 -32.24 -26.73
C ILE A 232 -9.82 -33.46 -26.27
N ASN A 233 -9.41 -34.64 -26.75
CA ASN A 233 -9.97 -35.93 -26.34
C ASN A 233 -9.50 -36.32 -24.92
N PHE A 234 -9.90 -35.50 -23.96
CA PHE A 234 -9.65 -35.62 -22.54
C PHE A 234 -10.86 -35.04 -21.78
N GLU A 235 -11.26 -35.70 -20.70
CA GLU A 235 -12.36 -35.26 -19.86
C GLU A 235 -11.82 -34.83 -18.50
N SER A 236 -11.67 -33.52 -18.33
CA SER A 236 -11.09 -32.92 -17.14
C SER A 236 -12.07 -32.92 -15.95
N GLY A 237 -11.54 -33.01 -14.73
CA GLY A 237 -12.28 -32.64 -13.51
C GLY A 237 -13.52 -33.47 -13.14
N LYS A 238 -13.60 -34.78 -13.48
CA LYS A 238 -14.74 -35.66 -13.11
C LYS A 238 -14.94 -35.89 -11.60
N LYS A 239 -13.92 -35.67 -10.77
CA LYS A 239 -13.96 -35.90 -9.30
C LYS A 239 -13.75 -34.66 -8.45
N LEU A 240 -13.59 -33.48 -9.06
CA LEU A 240 -13.49 -32.22 -8.31
C LEU A 240 -14.88 -31.88 -7.73
N VAL A 241 -15.21 -32.49 -6.59
CA VAL A 241 -16.32 -32.10 -5.71
C VAL A 241 -15.81 -31.00 -4.79
N GLN A 242 -16.63 -29.98 -4.52
CA GLN A 242 -16.32 -28.84 -3.65
C GLN A 242 -15.68 -29.21 -2.28
N GLN A 243 -15.82 -30.47 -1.84
CA GLN A 243 -15.22 -31.03 -0.62
C GLN A 243 -13.74 -31.44 -0.73
N GLU A 244 -13.20 -31.76 -1.93
CA GLU A 244 -11.76 -32.00 -2.11
C GLU A 244 -10.94 -30.70 -2.18
N ILE A 245 -11.63 -29.55 -2.35
CA ILE A 245 -11.03 -28.20 -2.29
C ILE A 245 -10.75 -27.78 -0.83
N ASP A 246 -11.46 -28.34 0.15
CA ASP A 246 -11.35 -27.96 1.58
C ASP A 246 -10.68 -29.04 2.47
N GLY A 247 -10.26 -30.19 1.92
CA GLY A 247 -9.96 -31.43 2.66
C GLY A 247 -8.50 -31.76 3.00
N VAL A 248 -7.50 -30.93 2.68
CA VAL A 248 -6.09 -31.15 3.10
C VAL A 248 -5.83 -30.63 4.53
N VAL A 249 -6.80 -29.95 5.11
CA VAL A 249 -6.78 -29.51 6.50
C VAL A 249 -7.82 -30.36 7.22
N ILE A 250 -7.49 -30.88 8.41
CA ILE A 250 -8.37 -31.63 9.33
C ILE A 250 -8.17 -33.16 9.26
N GLU A 251 -7.03 -33.64 9.78
CA GLU A 251 -7.07 -34.84 10.63
C GLU A 251 -5.89 -34.90 11.61
N GLU A 252 -5.75 -33.88 12.48
CA GLU A 252 -5.09 -34.06 13.79
C GLU A 252 -5.56 -33.01 14.83
N LYS A 253 -6.78 -32.49 14.65
CA LYS A 253 -7.50 -31.74 15.69
C LYS A 253 -8.13 -32.74 16.66
N LYS A 254 -7.50 -33.04 17.79
CA LYS A 254 -8.27 -33.45 19.00
C LYS A 254 -7.84 -32.82 20.32
N THR A 255 -6.74 -32.07 20.38
CA THR A 255 -6.28 -31.47 21.64
C THR A 255 -6.19 -29.93 21.62
N GLU A 256 -5.99 -29.30 20.45
CA GLU A 256 -6.00 -27.83 20.28
C GLU A 256 -7.40 -27.17 20.34
N PHE A 257 -8.46 -27.99 20.40
CA PHE A 257 -9.86 -27.57 20.25
C PHE A 257 -10.33 -26.56 21.31
N ARG A 258 -9.66 -26.44 22.46
CA ARG A 258 -10.07 -25.50 23.53
C ARG A 258 -9.41 -24.12 23.43
N GLN A 259 -8.25 -23.97 22.78
CA GLN A 259 -7.60 -22.67 22.60
C GLN A 259 -8.02 -21.98 21.28
N LYS A 260 -8.40 -22.76 20.27
CA LYS A 260 -8.80 -22.27 18.94
C LYS A 260 -10.13 -21.50 18.93
N VAL A 261 -11.07 -21.82 19.83
CA VAL A 261 -12.39 -21.17 19.88
C VAL A 261 -12.29 -19.66 20.18
N LYS A 262 -11.29 -19.19 20.95
CA LYS A 262 -11.08 -17.75 21.17
C LYS A 262 -10.45 -17.03 19.97
N LYS A 263 -9.61 -17.72 19.18
CA LYS A 263 -8.88 -17.17 18.03
C LYS A 263 -9.72 -17.17 16.74
N ASP A 264 -10.63 -18.13 16.60
CA ASP A 264 -11.53 -18.22 15.44
C ASP A 264 -12.68 -17.20 15.52
N ILE A 265 -13.13 -16.80 16.71
CA ILE A 265 -14.11 -15.70 16.86
C ILE A 265 -13.51 -14.37 16.39
N SER A 266 -12.23 -14.09 16.65
CA SER A 266 -11.58 -12.84 16.19
C SER A 266 -11.34 -12.83 14.67
N LYS A 267 -10.95 -13.96 14.06
CA LYS A 267 -10.73 -14.07 12.61
C LYS A 267 -12.01 -14.10 11.78
N ILE A 268 -13.12 -14.61 12.32
CA ILE A 268 -14.44 -14.51 11.69
C ILE A 268 -14.97 -13.07 11.78
N ALA A 269 -14.72 -12.37 12.90
CA ALA A 269 -15.05 -10.95 13.05
C ALA A 269 -14.25 -10.05 12.09
N GLU A 270 -12.97 -10.38 11.80
CA GLU A 270 -12.12 -9.65 10.85
C GLU A 270 -12.53 -9.77 9.37
N ARG A 271 -13.33 -10.77 8.99
CA ARG A 271 -13.75 -11.02 7.59
C ARG A 271 -15.15 -10.52 7.25
N ILE A 272 -15.92 -10.08 8.24
CA ILE A 272 -17.24 -9.47 8.01
C ILE A 272 -17.00 -8.01 7.65
N ARG A 273 -17.51 -7.58 6.49
CA ARG A 273 -17.51 -6.16 6.11
C ARG A 273 -18.52 -5.39 6.97
N VAL A 274 -18.15 -5.15 8.22
CA VAL A 274 -18.90 -4.26 9.10
C VAL A 274 -18.70 -2.84 8.58
N PRO A 275 -19.76 -2.12 8.19
CA PRO A 275 -19.63 -0.76 7.74
C PRO A 275 -19.30 0.17 8.91
N THR A 276 -18.60 1.24 8.61
CA THR A 276 -18.43 2.38 9.50
C THR A 276 -19.72 3.17 9.60
N GLY A 277 -19.95 3.80 10.74
CA GLY A 277 -21.10 4.67 10.95
C GLY A 277 -22.30 3.97 11.56
N ARG A 278 -22.98 4.70 12.44
CA ARG A 278 -24.09 4.19 13.24
C ARG A 278 -25.27 3.80 12.37
N THR A 279 -25.54 4.56 11.30
CA THR A 279 -26.66 4.32 10.40
C THR A 279 -26.40 3.10 9.51
N ALA A 280 -25.21 3.02 8.89
CA ALA A 280 -24.83 1.86 8.11
C ALA A 280 -24.80 0.57 8.96
N LEU A 281 -24.31 0.67 10.19
CA LEU A 281 -24.28 -0.46 11.13
C LEU A 281 -25.69 -0.92 11.56
N LYS A 282 -26.64 0.00 11.73
CA LYS A 282 -28.05 -0.35 11.98
C LYS A 282 -28.64 -1.10 10.79
N ILE A 283 -28.40 -0.63 9.55
CA ILE A 283 -28.82 -1.32 8.33
C ILE A 283 -28.20 -2.71 8.25
N HIS A 284 -26.88 -2.81 8.44
CA HIS A 284 -26.15 -4.08 8.42
C HIS A 284 -26.69 -5.05 9.48
N ARG A 285 -26.97 -4.59 10.72
CA ARG A 285 -27.55 -5.44 11.76
C ARG A 285 -28.95 -5.91 11.41
N ALA A 286 -29.81 -5.03 10.91
CA ALA A 286 -31.17 -5.39 10.51
C ALA A 286 -31.16 -6.44 9.37
N ILE A 287 -30.26 -6.30 8.40
CA ILE A 287 -30.05 -7.31 7.35
C ILE A 287 -29.51 -8.62 7.95
N GLY A 288 -28.55 -8.53 8.88
CA GLY A 288 -27.98 -9.68 9.58
C GLY A 288 -28.99 -10.45 10.43
N GLU A 289 -29.99 -9.79 11.02
CA GLU A 289 -31.10 -10.44 11.73
C GLU A 289 -31.97 -11.31 10.79
N VAL A 290 -32.02 -10.99 9.50
CA VAL A 290 -32.78 -11.76 8.51
C VAL A 290 -32.03 -13.03 8.08
N PHE A 291 -30.70 -13.00 7.97
CA PHE A 291 -29.89 -14.06 7.33
C PHE A 291 -28.80 -14.70 8.21
N GLY A 292 -28.51 -14.17 9.39
CA GLY A 292 -27.39 -14.58 10.22
C GLY A 292 -26.04 -14.01 9.72
N LEU A 293 -24.95 -14.75 9.99
CA LEU A 293 -23.57 -14.35 9.67
C LEU A 293 -23.27 -14.50 8.17
N ALA A 294 -23.70 -13.54 7.36
CA ALA A 294 -23.33 -13.41 5.95
C ALA A 294 -22.28 -12.30 5.75
N ASN A 295 -21.37 -12.47 4.78
CA ASN A 295 -20.39 -11.44 4.41
C ASN A 295 -20.90 -10.60 3.24
N PHE A 296 -21.66 -9.55 3.55
CA PHE A 296 -22.22 -8.60 2.60
C PHE A 296 -21.75 -7.18 2.91
N SER A 297 -21.97 -6.25 2.00
CA SER A 297 -21.64 -4.84 2.23
C SER A 297 -22.88 -3.98 2.42
N VAL A 298 -22.71 -2.91 3.18
CA VAL A 298 -23.58 -1.74 3.21
C VAL A 298 -22.69 -0.56 2.90
N GLU A 299 -22.79 -0.05 1.68
CA GLU A 299 -21.89 0.96 1.14
C GLU A 299 -22.70 2.09 0.52
N HIS A 300 -22.04 3.21 0.25
CA HIS A 300 -22.66 4.32 -0.46
C HIS A 300 -22.76 4.02 -1.96
N PRO A 301 -23.94 4.18 -2.60
CA PRO A 301 -24.06 3.98 -4.03
C PRO A 301 -23.26 5.05 -4.79
N ALA A 302 -22.70 4.69 -5.95
CA ALA A 302 -21.94 5.60 -6.80
C ALA A 302 -22.81 6.76 -7.34
N ASP A 303 -24.10 6.50 -7.58
CA ASP A 303 -25.09 7.52 -7.92
C ASP A 303 -25.92 7.84 -6.66
N GLU A 304 -25.80 9.06 -6.13
CA GLU A 304 -26.54 9.55 -4.96
C GLU A 304 -28.07 9.51 -5.16
N LYS A 305 -28.55 9.45 -6.40
CA LYS A 305 -29.98 9.27 -6.70
C LYS A 305 -30.48 7.88 -6.31
N MET A 306 -29.59 6.91 -6.21
CA MET A 306 -29.88 5.53 -5.83
C MET A 306 -29.93 5.34 -4.30
N GLY A 307 -29.93 6.43 -3.53
CA GLY A 307 -30.09 6.38 -2.08
C GLY A 307 -28.84 6.78 -1.32
N ASP A 308 -28.97 6.69 -0.01
CA ASP A 308 -27.91 6.99 0.94
C ASP A 308 -27.01 5.78 1.14
N TYR A 309 -27.57 4.58 1.28
CA TYR A 309 -26.81 3.33 1.37
C TYR A 309 -27.39 2.29 0.40
N ALA A 310 -26.56 1.33 0.00
CA ALA A 310 -26.93 0.19 -0.80
C ALA A 310 -26.32 -1.08 -0.22
N SER A 311 -27.06 -2.20 -0.28
CA SER A 311 -26.57 -3.51 0.12
C SER A 311 -26.66 -4.53 -1.01
N ASN A 312 -25.62 -5.37 -1.10
CA ASN A 312 -25.53 -6.47 -2.06
C ASN A 312 -25.96 -7.84 -1.47
N ILE A 313 -26.54 -7.87 -0.26
CA ILE A 313 -26.87 -9.11 0.47
C ILE A 313 -27.61 -10.13 -0.39
N ALA A 314 -28.60 -9.70 -1.18
CA ALA A 314 -29.41 -10.62 -1.96
C ALA A 314 -28.58 -11.31 -3.05
N MET A 315 -27.59 -10.64 -3.64
CA MET A 315 -26.66 -11.24 -4.60
C MET A 315 -25.71 -12.24 -3.93
N VAL A 316 -25.25 -11.92 -2.72
CA VAL A 316 -24.34 -12.79 -1.95
C VAL A 316 -25.05 -14.08 -1.53
N MET A 317 -26.32 -13.98 -1.13
CA MET A 317 -27.07 -15.08 -0.53
C MET A 317 -27.94 -15.88 -1.51
N ALA A 318 -28.25 -15.33 -2.70
CA ALA A 318 -29.13 -15.96 -3.70
C ALA A 318 -28.79 -17.42 -3.98
N LYS A 319 -27.52 -17.70 -4.27
CA LYS A 319 -27.04 -19.06 -4.57
C LYS A 319 -27.19 -20.01 -3.38
N GLN A 320 -26.97 -19.53 -2.16
CA GLN A 320 -27.10 -20.35 -0.95
C GLN A 320 -28.56 -20.65 -0.59
N MET A 321 -29.47 -19.77 -1.01
CA MET A 321 -30.91 -19.86 -0.74
C MET A 321 -31.71 -20.46 -1.88
N ASP A 322 -31.05 -20.88 -2.98
CA ASP A 322 -31.67 -21.44 -4.19
C ASP A 322 -32.79 -20.53 -4.75
N LYS A 323 -32.53 -19.22 -4.78
CA LYS A 323 -33.44 -18.18 -5.28
C LYS A 323 -32.73 -17.25 -6.25
N SER A 324 -33.47 -16.55 -7.10
CA SER A 324 -32.87 -15.45 -7.85
C SER A 324 -32.54 -14.28 -6.90
N PRO A 325 -31.49 -13.47 -7.18
CA PRO A 325 -31.15 -12.32 -6.34
C PRO A 325 -32.28 -11.31 -6.19
N ARG A 326 -33.14 -11.17 -7.20
CA ARG A 326 -34.28 -10.25 -7.14
C ARG A 326 -35.40 -10.76 -6.24
N GLU A 327 -35.78 -12.03 -6.37
CA GLU A 327 -36.76 -12.66 -5.45
C GLU A 327 -36.26 -12.60 -4.01
N LEU A 328 -34.97 -12.88 -3.80
CA LEU A 328 -34.40 -12.79 -2.47
C LEU A 328 -34.43 -11.36 -1.93
N ALA A 329 -34.10 -10.36 -2.77
CA ALA A 329 -34.18 -8.95 -2.39
C ALA A 329 -35.61 -8.54 -1.99
N GLU A 330 -36.64 -9.01 -2.69
CA GLU A 330 -38.05 -8.77 -2.36
C GLU A 330 -38.41 -9.31 -0.98
N GLU A 331 -37.95 -10.52 -0.64
CA GLU A 331 -38.12 -11.09 0.70
C GLU A 331 -37.37 -10.33 1.79
N VAL A 332 -36.15 -9.88 1.49
CA VAL A 332 -35.36 -9.07 2.42
C VAL A 332 -36.09 -7.75 2.71
N VAL A 333 -36.47 -7.03 1.65
CA VAL A 333 -37.11 -5.71 1.77
C VAL A 333 -38.40 -5.83 2.57
N LYS A 334 -39.23 -6.84 2.31
CA LYS A 334 -40.46 -7.07 3.09
C LYS A 334 -40.18 -7.16 4.59
N LYS A 335 -39.21 -7.98 5.00
CA LYS A 335 -38.83 -8.14 6.42
C LYS A 335 -38.21 -6.87 7.01
N LEU A 336 -37.41 -6.15 6.24
CA LEU A 336 -36.79 -4.90 6.68
C LEU A 336 -37.84 -3.79 6.88
N THR A 337 -38.87 -3.73 6.03
CA THR A 337 -39.98 -2.77 6.19
C THR A 337 -40.84 -3.07 7.43
N GLU A 338 -40.91 -4.33 7.87
CA GLU A 338 -41.55 -4.74 9.13
C GLU A 338 -40.69 -4.45 10.39
N ASN A 339 -39.41 -4.09 10.22
CA ASN A 339 -38.50 -3.79 11.33
C ASN A 339 -38.68 -2.35 11.82
N GLU A 340 -39.46 -2.16 12.89
CA GLU A 340 -39.75 -0.83 13.47
C GLU A 340 -38.50 -0.01 13.78
N ARG A 341 -37.45 -0.63 14.34
CA ARG A 341 -36.19 0.05 14.70
C ARG A 341 -35.42 0.54 13.48
N LEU A 342 -35.45 -0.20 12.37
CA LEU A 342 -34.83 0.25 11.13
C LEU A 342 -35.64 1.40 10.51
N MET A 343 -36.97 1.27 10.53
CA MET A 343 -37.89 2.27 9.99
C MET A 343 -37.96 3.55 10.82
N GLU A 344 -37.40 3.59 12.04
CA GLU A 344 -37.12 4.84 12.75
C GLU A 344 -36.09 5.70 12.00
N VAL A 345 -35.15 5.08 11.29
CA VAL A 345 -33.99 5.73 10.65
C VAL A 345 -34.16 5.86 9.13
N VAL A 346 -34.80 4.87 8.50
CA VAL A 346 -34.93 4.78 7.04
C VAL A 346 -36.28 5.35 6.59
N GLU A 347 -36.25 6.23 5.60
CA GLU A 347 -37.42 6.83 4.94
C GLU A 347 -38.05 5.85 3.94
N LYS A 348 -37.21 5.26 3.08
CA LYS A 348 -37.66 4.28 2.07
C LYS A 348 -36.56 3.26 1.74
N ILE A 349 -37.01 2.08 1.31
CA ILE A 349 -36.17 0.96 0.87
C ILE A 349 -36.65 0.54 -0.53
N GLU A 350 -35.75 0.49 -1.50
CA GLU A 350 -36.09 0.12 -2.88
C GLU A 350 -35.10 -0.91 -3.44
N ILE A 351 -35.58 -1.77 -4.33
CA ILE A 351 -34.74 -2.76 -5.01
C ILE A 351 -34.26 -2.17 -6.35
N ALA A 352 -32.97 -2.24 -6.60
CA ALA A 352 -32.34 -1.78 -7.84
C ALA A 352 -31.64 -2.91 -8.60
N GLY A 353 -31.76 -2.86 -9.93
CA GLY A 353 -31.07 -3.77 -10.84
C GLY A 353 -31.33 -5.26 -10.54
N PRO A 354 -30.27 -6.09 -10.41
CA PRO A 354 -30.42 -7.53 -10.22
C PRO A 354 -30.86 -7.92 -8.79
N GLY A 355 -30.79 -7.01 -7.80
CA GLY A 355 -31.09 -7.33 -6.40
C GLY A 355 -30.34 -6.47 -5.38
N PHE A 356 -29.85 -5.29 -5.75
CA PHE A 356 -29.35 -4.33 -4.76
C PHE A 356 -30.51 -3.79 -3.94
N ILE A 357 -30.28 -3.59 -2.65
CA ILE A 357 -31.27 -3.00 -1.74
C ILE A 357 -30.77 -1.63 -1.34
N ASN A 358 -31.47 -0.60 -1.78
CA ASN A 358 -31.13 0.80 -1.58
C ASN A 358 -31.95 1.41 -0.44
N PHE A 359 -31.31 2.25 0.37
CA PHE A 359 -31.86 2.85 1.58
C PHE A 359 -31.74 4.36 1.51
N TRP A 360 -32.83 5.08 1.81
CA TRP A 360 -32.82 6.53 1.98
C TRP A 360 -33.06 6.85 3.44
N ILE A 361 -32.23 7.70 4.01
CA ILE A 361 -32.28 8.07 5.43
C ILE A 361 -33.22 9.24 5.63
N LYS A 362 -33.96 9.22 6.75
CA LYS A 362 -34.90 10.27 7.13
C LYS A 362 -34.19 11.59 7.42
N ASP A 363 -34.88 12.68 7.10
CA ASP A 363 -34.39 14.04 7.34
C ASP A 363 -34.15 14.30 8.84
N GLU A 364 -34.97 13.73 9.73
CA GLU A 364 -34.82 13.84 11.18
C GLU A 364 -33.45 13.32 11.65
N VAL A 365 -33.01 12.18 11.11
CA VAL A 365 -31.72 11.57 11.45
C VAL A 365 -30.56 12.47 11.03
N LEU A 366 -30.66 13.07 9.84
CA LEU A 366 -29.65 14.00 9.33
C LEU A 366 -29.60 15.28 10.17
N VAL A 367 -30.76 15.86 10.48
CA VAL A 367 -30.83 17.06 11.31
C VAL A 367 -30.30 16.82 12.72
N ASP A 368 -30.64 15.69 13.33
CA ASP A 368 -30.15 15.34 14.67
C ASP A 368 -28.66 15.00 14.67
N GLY A 369 -28.15 14.39 13.59
CA GLY A 369 -26.71 14.21 13.36
C GLY A 369 -25.95 15.54 13.32
N LEU A 370 -26.47 16.54 12.59
CA LEU A 370 -25.88 17.89 12.56
C LEU A 370 -25.85 18.53 13.97
N LYS A 371 -26.94 18.41 14.74
CA LYS A 371 -26.99 18.91 16.12
C LYS A 371 -26.01 18.18 17.02
N GLU A 372 -25.84 16.88 16.85
CA GLU A 372 -24.86 16.08 17.57
C GLU A 372 -23.43 16.52 17.27
N MET A 373 -23.07 16.66 15.99
CA MET A 373 -21.76 17.18 15.59
C MET A 373 -21.48 18.55 16.19
N LEU A 374 -22.46 19.46 16.17
CA LEU A 374 -22.31 20.78 16.79
C LEU A 374 -22.09 20.69 18.30
N ARG A 375 -22.80 19.78 19.01
CA ARG A 375 -22.62 19.56 20.45
C ARG A 375 -21.25 18.97 20.78
N ASN A 376 -20.74 18.09 19.95
CA ASN A 376 -19.44 17.43 20.14
C ASN A 376 -18.26 18.38 19.89
N GLY A 377 -18.48 19.51 19.21
CA GLY A 377 -17.45 20.53 19.02
C GLY A 377 -16.22 19.96 18.29
N ASP A 378 -15.02 20.20 18.82
CA ASP A 378 -13.76 19.75 18.20
C ASP A 378 -13.61 18.21 18.11
N SER A 379 -14.50 17.46 18.77
CA SER A 379 -14.60 16.00 18.70
C SER A 379 -15.63 15.51 17.68
N CYS A 380 -16.14 16.38 16.79
CA CYS A 380 -17.18 16.00 15.81
C CYS A 380 -16.71 14.99 14.74
N LEU A 381 -15.38 14.79 14.63
CA LEU A 381 -14.76 13.82 13.72
C LEU A 381 -14.24 12.58 14.44
N ASP A 382 -14.36 12.52 15.78
CA ASP A 382 -13.83 11.41 16.54
C ASP A 382 -14.57 10.12 16.16
N SER A 383 -13.80 9.10 15.83
CA SER A 383 -14.28 7.74 15.55
C SER A 383 -13.91 6.81 16.70
N ASN A 384 -14.66 5.72 16.85
CA ASN A 384 -14.35 4.66 17.80
C ASN A 384 -13.62 3.48 17.15
N PHE A 385 -13.15 3.62 15.90
CA PHE A 385 -12.52 2.57 15.11
C PHE A 385 -11.34 1.89 15.85
N MET A 386 -10.49 2.67 16.50
CA MET A 386 -9.33 2.21 17.29
C MET A 386 -9.57 2.35 18.79
N SER A 387 -10.82 2.45 19.25
CA SER A 387 -11.12 2.60 20.67
C SER A 387 -10.59 1.40 21.47
N GLY A 388 -9.84 1.69 22.54
CA GLY A 388 -9.21 0.68 23.39
C GLY A 388 -7.96 0.03 22.79
N LYS A 389 -7.42 0.58 21.70
CA LYS A 389 -6.16 0.15 21.06
C LYS A 389 -5.06 1.17 21.30
N LYS A 390 -3.81 0.72 21.26
CA LYS A 390 -2.61 1.56 21.34
C LYS A 390 -1.90 1.64 19.98
N ALA A 391 -1.38 2.81 19.63
CA ALA A 391 -0.57 3.02 18.44
C ALA A 391 0.71 3.79 18.74
N LEU A 392 1.83 3.39 18.16
CA LEU A 392 3.09 4.14 18.18
C LEU A 392 3.40 4.61 16.76
N VAL A 393 3.68 5.90 16.59
CA VAL A 393 4.08 6.48 15.30
C VAL A 393 5.51 7.01 15.38
N GLU A 394 6.42 6.36 14.67
CA GLU A 394 7.80 6.81 14.48
C GLU A 394 7.90 7.68 13.23
N TYR A 395 8.49 8.87 13.36
CA TYR A 395 8.69 9.78 12.24
C TYR A 395 9.76 10.86 12.51
N SER A 396 10.05 11.65 11.48
CA SER A 396 11.08 12.70 11.43
C SER A 396 12.50 12.14 11.36
N SER A 397 12.93 11.46 12.42
CA SER A 397 14.16 10.67 12.51
C SER A 397 15.40 11.32 11.86
N PRO A 398 15.73 12.60 12.17
CA PRO A 398 16.88 13.27 11.58
C PRO A 398 18.20 12.68 12.07
N ASN A 399 19.25 12.88 11.27
CA ASN A 399 20.61 12.50 11.65
C ASN A 399 21.26 13.61 12.47
N ILE A 400 21.83 13.28 13.62
CA ILE A 400 22.61 14.22 14.42
C ILE A 400 23.87 14.65 13.65
N ALA A 401 24.29 15.90 13.89
CA ALA A 401 25.42 16.55 13.21
C ALA A 401 25.26 16.67 11.68
N LYS A 402 24.02 16.64 11.19
CA LYS A 402 23.65 16.94 9.80
C LYS A 402 22.44 17.86 9.80
N ARG A 403 22.38 18.75 8.81
CA ARG A 403 21.23 19.66 8.65
C ARG A 403 19.93 18.90 8.45
N PHE A 404 18.85 19.50 8.94
CA PHE A 404 17.51 18.99 8.74
C PHE A 404 17.15 19.03 7.24
N SER A 405 16.80 17.88 6.67
CA SER A 405 16.56 17.73 5.24
C SER A 405 15.07 17.81 4.91
N VAL A 406 14.78 18.01 3.63
CA VAL A 406 13.42 17.93 3.10
C VAL A 406 12.79 16.55 3.33
N GLY A 407 13.59 15.47 3.26
CA GLY A 407 13.09 14.12 3.58
C GLY A 407 12.59 14.03 5.03
N HIS A 408 13.34 14.60 5.97
CA HIS A 408 12.90 14.68 7.37
C HIS A 408 11.66 15.56 7.52
N LEU A 409 11.52 16.65 6.74
CA LEU A 409 10.31 17.48 6.74
C LEU A 409 9.08 16.69 6.29
N ARG A 410 9.17 15.95 5.17
CA ARG A 410 8.07 15.11 4.69
C ARG A 410 7.64 14.13 5.77
N SER A 411 8.63 13.44 6.33
CA SER A 411 8.39 12.48 7.41
C SER A 411 7.70 13.12 8.61
N THR A 412 8.15 14.31 8.99
CA THR A 412 7.57 15.09 10.09
C THR A 412 6.11 15.45 9.83
N ILE A 413 5.77 15.89 8.63
CA ILE A 413 4.41 16.30 8.27
C ILE A 413 3.48 15.08 8.20
N ILE A 414 3.89 14.03 7.50
CA ILE A 414 3.09 12.80 7.32
C ILE A 414 2.89 12.10 8.67
N GLY A 415 3.98 11.90 9.41
CA GLY A 415 3.97 11.23 10.71
C GLY A 415 3.10 11.96 11.74
N GLN A 416 3.21 13.29 11.82
CA GLN A 416 2.33 14.09 12.70
C GLN A 416 0.86 13.96 12.31
N ALA A 417 0.54 13.94 11.01
CA ALA A 417 -0.83 13.75 10.54
C ALA A 417 -1.37 12.35 10.88
N LEU A 418 -0.53 11.30 10.77
CA LEU A 418 -0.88 9.94 11.19
C LEU A 418 -1.09 9.85 12.71
N PHE A 419 -0.20 10.45 13.50
CA PHE A 419 -0.35 10.53 14.96
C PHE A 419 -1.69 11.15 15.36
N ASN A 420 -2.01 12.31 14.80
CA ASN A 420 -3.29 12.98 15.04
C ASN A 420 -4.49 12.15 14.56
N LEU A 421 -4.37 11.51 13.39
CA LEU A 421 -5.41 10.68 12.80
C LEU A 421 -5.75 9.48 13.69
N TYR A 422 -4.76 8.77 14.23
CA TYR A 422 -5.03 7.65 15.14
C TYR A 422 -5.62 8.11 16.48
N LYS A 423 -5.22 9.29 16.97
CA LYS A 423 -5.84 9.90 18.14
C LYS A 423 -7.32 10.19 17.91
N HIS A 424 -7.67 10.77 16.77
CA HIS A 424 -9.06 11.00 16.35
C HIS A 424 -9.79 9.71 15.95
N SER A 425 -9.09 8.60 15.73
CA SER A 425 -9.68 7.27 15.54
C SER A 425 -9.99 6.56 16.86
N GLY A 426 -9.67 7.18 18.01
CA GLY A 426 -9.93 6.66 19.34
C GLY A 426 -8.80 5.85 19.97
N ALA A 427 -7.62 5.79 19.33
CA ALA A 427 -6.46 5.10 19.89
C ALA A 427 -5.80 5.91 21.03
N GLU A 428 -5.18 5.22 21.98
CA GLU A 428 -4.10 5.80 22.80
C GLU A 428 -2.84 5.82 21.93
N VAL A 429 -2.27 7.00 21.67
CA VAL A 429 -1.17 7.15 20.70
C VAL A 429 0.05 7.73 21.39
N THR A 430 1.22 7.17 21.09
CA THR A 430 2.54 7.73 21.43
C THR A 430 3.36 7.94 20.15
N ASN A 431 4.43 8.75 20.23
CA ASN A 431 5.33 8.98 19.11
C ASN A 431 6.81 8.96 19.53
N ASP A 432 7.65 8.64 18.56
CA ASP A 432 9.09 8.51 18.75
C ASP A 432 9.85 9.20 17.62
N ASN A 433 10.76 10.10 17.99
CA ASN A 433 11.72 10.70 17.07
C ASN A 433 12.99 9.84 17.06
N HIS A 434 13.11 8.92 16.10
CA HIS A 434 14.18 7.94 16.07
C HIS A 434 15.50 8.54 15.54
N LEU A 435 16.28 9.19 16.42
CA LEU A 435 17.43 10.00 16.02
C LEU A 435 18.61 9.14 15.49
N GLY A 436 19.16 9.55 14.36
CA GLY A 436 20.41 9.00 13.81
C GLY A 436 21.64 9.51 14.58
N ASP A 437 21.78 9.11 15.84
CA ASP A 437 22.80 9.60 16.79
C ASP A 437 23.97 8.62 16.99
N TRP A 438 24.02 7.51 16.24
CA TRP A 438 25.03 6.48 16.42
C TRP A 438 25.62 5.96 15.09
N GLY A 439 26.93 6.07 14.91
CA GLY A 439 27.60 5.55 13.72
C GLY A 439 29.00 6.10 13.45
N THR A 440 29.64 5.56 12.41
CA THR A 440 31.04 5.83 12.07
C THR A 440 31.33 7.30 11.75
N GLN A 441 30.31 8.08 11.37
CA GLN A 441 30.42 9.53 11.16
C GLN A 441 30.93 10.26 12.42
N PHE A 442 30.53 9.79 13.61
CA PHE A 442 30.99 10.39 14.86
C PHE A 442 32.47 10.13 15.12
N GLY A 443 33.01 9.01 14.64
CA GLY A 443 34.46 8.78 14.68
C GLY A 443 35.24 9.85 13.94
N MET A 444 34.75 10.28 12.77
CA MET A 444 35.36 11.37 11.99
C MET A 444 35.24 12.71 12.71
N ILE A 445 34.05 13.03 13.23
CA ILE A 445 33.82 14.30 13.95
C ILE A 445 34.69 14.37 15.20
N ILE A 446 34.71 13.30 16.02
CA ILE A 446 35.53 13.23 17.25
C ILE A 446 37.01 13.40 16.90
N ALA A 447 37.52 12.66 15.92
CA ALA A 447 38.91 12.77 15.49
C ALA A 447 39.25 14.19 15.01
N ALA A 448 38.35 14.82 14.27
CA ALA A 448 38.54 16.19 13.76
C ALA A 448 38.51 17.24 14.89
N VAL A 449 37.57 17.12 15.83
CA VAL A 449 37.43 17.99 17.00
C VAL A 449 38.69 17.92 17.87
N GLU A 450 39.19 16.73 18.16
CA GLU A 450 40.38 16.54 18.97
C GLU A 450 41.65 17.05 18.28
N GLU A 451 41.81 16.77 16.98
CA GLU A 451 42.95 17.25 16.19
C GLU A 451 43.03 18.78 16.19
N LYS A 452 41.88 19.43 15.98
CA LYS A 452 41.79 20.89 15.87
C LYS A 452 41.55 21.59 17.20
N LYS A 453 41.34 20.84 18.28
CA LYS A 453 40.99 21.33 19.63
C LYS A 453 39.77 22.26 19.61
N LEU A 454 38.72 21.84 18.90
CA LEU A 454 37.49 22.60 18.76
C LEU A 454 36.59 22.47 20.00
N ASP A 455 35.79 23.49 20.24
CA ASP A 455 34.75 23.52 21.27
C ASP A 455 33.39 23.34 20.58
N VAL A 456 32.84 22.11 20.62
CA VAL A 456 31.61 21.76 19.90
C VAL A 456 30.43 22.58 20.41
N SER A 457 30.39 22.94 21.70
CA SER A 457 29.29 23.72 22.28
C SER A 457 29.08 25.10 21.64
N LYS A 458 30.07 25.62 20.91
CA LYS A 458 30.03 26.91 20.20
C LYS A 458 29.79 26.76 18.70
N MET A 459 29.69 25.54 18.19
CA MET A 459 29.48 25.24 16.78
C MET A 459 27.99 25.21 16.43
N SER A 460 27.69 25.44 15.16
CA SER A 460 26.38 25.16 14.56
C SER A 460 26.33 23.74 13.96
N VAL A 461 25.13 23.25 13.62
CA VAL A 461 25.00 21.98 12.87
C VAL A 461 25.68 22.06 11.51
N THR A 462 25.68 23.25 10.88
CA THR A 462 26.40 23.48 9.64
C THR A 462 27.90 23.30 9.84
N ASP A 463 28.47 23.84 10.92
CA ASP A 463 29.90 23.66 11.21
C ASP A 463 30.26 22.18 11.47
N LEU A 464 29.36 21.43 12.13
CA LEU A 464 29.54 19.99 12.37
C LEU A 464 29.48 19.17 11.06
N GLU A 465 28.51 19.47 10.20
CA GLU A 465 28.39 18.83 8.89
C GLU A 465 29.61 19.14 8.01
N ASP A 466 30.04 20.40 7.98
CA ASP A 466 31.22 20.84 7.24
C ASP A 466 32.50 20.18 7.77
N LEU A 467 32.62 20.02 9.10
CA LEU A 467 33.74 19.32 9.73
C LEU A 467 33.79 17.84 9.29
N TYR A 468 32.64 17.16 9.25
CA TYR A 468 32.53 15.80 8.73
C TYR A 468 32.93 15.72 7.25
N VAL A 469 32.40 16.60 6.40
CA VAL A 469 32.68 16.63 4.96
C VAL A 469 34.17 16.90 4.70
N GLU A 470 34.76 17.85 5.41
CA GLU A 470 36.18 18.17 5.32
C GLU A 470 37.04 16.99 5.73
N PHE A 471 36.74 16.35 6.87
CA PHE A 471 37.51 15.19 7.34
C PHE A 471 37.41 14.02 6.35
N ASN A 472 36.22 13.76 5.80
CA ASN A 472 36.03 12.71 4.81
C ASN A 472 36.82 12.98 3.53
N LYS A 473 36.86 14.23 3.05
CA LYS A 473 37.70 14.63 1.92
C LYS A 473 39.19 14.41 2.22
N ARG A 474 39.63 14.72 3.43
CA ARG A 474 41.02 14.46 3.84
C ARG A 474 41.36 12.97 3.88
N ILE A 475 40.41 12.08 4.17
CA ILE A 475 40.63 10.62 4.08
C ILE A 475 40.92 10.19 2.64
N GLU A 476 40.29 10.82 1.64
CA GLU A 476 40.56 10.53 0.22
C GLU A 476 42.01 10.88 -0.16
N GLU A 477 42.55 11.95 0.42
CA GLU A 477 43.93 12.40 0.21
C GLU A 477 44.95 11.66 1.10
N ARG A 478 44.53 11.22 2.28
CA ARG A 478 45.34 10.59 3.34
C ARG A 478 44.59 9.39 3.95
N PRO A 479 44.66 8.21 3.31
CA PRO A 479 43.91 7.04 3.73
C PRO A 479 44.18 6.59 5.17
N GLU A 480 45.34 6.91 5.73
CA GLU A 480 45.71 6.63 7.12
C GLU A 480 44.82 7.34 8.15
N LEU A 481 44.15 8.45 7.78
CA LEU A 481 43.18 9.12 8.65
C LEU A 481 41.93 8.28 8.92
N LYS A 482 41.66 7.27 8.09
CA LYS A 482 40.57 6.32 8.30
C LYS A 482 40.75 5.54 9.60
N ASP A 483 41.99 5.21 9.96
CA ASP A 483 42.27 4.46 11.19
C ASP A 483 42.07 5.34 12.43
N LYS A 484 42.38 6.64 12.35
CA LYS A 484 42.05 7.60 13.42
C LYS A 484 40.55 7.73 13.66
N ALA A 485 39.75 7.82 12.60
CA ALA A 485 38.29 7.88 12.73
C ALA A 485 37.73 6.57 13.32
N ARG A 486 38.26 5.42 12.91
CA ARG A 486 37.89 4.11 13.47
C ARG A 486 38.25 4.00 14.95
N GLU A 487 39.45 4.41 15.33
CA GLU A 487 39.90 4.42 16.72
C GLU A 487 39.04 5.34 17.58
N ALA A 488 38.72 6.55 17.09
CA ALA A 488 37.84 7.48 17.78
C ALA A 488 36.43 6.91 17.99
N PHE A 489 35.86 6.25 16.97
CA PHE A 489 34.57 5.58 17.11
C PHE A 489 34.62 4.39 18.08
N ALA A 490 35.67 3.58 18.03
CA ALA A 490 35.86 2.46 18.96
C ALA A 490 36.00 2.94 20.41
N ARG A 491 36.63 4.11 20.65
CA ARG A 491 36.64 4.74 21.99
C ARG A 491 35.24 5.18 22.43
N LEU A 492 34.44 5.73 21.52
CA LEU A 492 33.05 6.09 21.79
C LEU A 492 32.22 4.87 22.22
N GLU A 493 32.32 3.76 21.48
CA GLU A 493 31.68 2.47 21.81
C GLU A 493 32.13 1.93 23.18
N LYS A 494 33.42 2.05 23.50
CA LYS A 494 33.97 1.64 24.81
C LYS A 494 33.61 2.57 25.97
N GLY A 495 32.90 3.67 25.71
CA GLY A 495 32.45 4.60 26.75
C GLY A 495 33.54 5.56 27.24
N ASP A 496 34.56 5.85 26.42
CA ASP A 496 35.58 6.85 26.74
C ASP A 496 34.95 8.22 27.05
N GLU A 497 35.33 8.84 28.17
CA GLU A 497 34.70 10.06 28.67
C GLU A 497 34.87 11.25 27.71
N ALA A 498 36.04 11.39 27.09
CA ALA A 498 36.33 12.50 26.17
C ALA A 498 35.52 12.36 24.88
N ALA A 499 35.52 11.16 24.29
CA ALA A 499 34.73 10.84 23.10
C ALA A 499 33.22 11.00 23.36
N ARG A 500 32.71 10.47 24.49
CA ARG A 500 31.30 10.60 24.88
C ARG A 500 30.90 12.04 25.17
N LYS A 501 31.80 12.88 25.69
CA LYS A 501 31.55 14.31 25.88
C LYS A 501 31.35 15.02 24.54
N ILE A 502 32.27 14.84 23.59
CA ILE A 502 32.16 15.43 22.25
C ILE A 502 30.87 14.98 21.56
N TRP A 503 30.56 13.68 21.61
CA TRP A 503 29.32 13.13 21.04
C TRP A 503 28.04 13.74 21.65
N LYS A 504 27.98 13.89 22.97
CA LYS A 504 26.85 14.55 23.66
C LYS A 504 26.72 16.02 23.27
N GLU A 505 27.83 16.73 23.11
CA GLU A 505 27.82 18.12 22.63
C GLU A 505 27.28 18.20 21.19
N CYS A 506 27.65 17.26 20.30
CA CYS A 506 27.08 17.18 18.96
C CYS A 506 25.55 16.95 18.98
N ILE A 507 25.05 16.09 19.88
CA ILE A 507 23.61 15.89 20.08
C ILE A 507 22.95 17.19 20.54
N GLY A 508 23.49 17.84 21.58
CA GLY A 508 22.91 19.08 22.11
C GLY A 508 22.85 20.21 21.09
N VAL A 509 23.90 20.38 20.27
CA VAL A 509 23.91 21.36 19.18
C VAL A 509 22.85 21.04 18.12
N SER A 510 22.70 19.77 17.75
CA SER A 510 21.74 19.35 16.72
C SER A 510 20.29 19.47 17.20
N MET A 511 20.01 19.01 18.42
CA MET A 511 18.67 19.08 19.00
C MET A 511 18.18 20.51 19.14
N LYS A 512 19.04 21.46 19.53
CA LYS A 512 18.66 22.87 19.59
C LYS A 512 18.13 23.41 18.25
N GLU A 513 18.76 23.04 17.14
CA GLU A 513 18.30 23.43 15.80
C GLU A 513 17.00 22.71 15.42
N PHE A 514 16.87 21.43 15.77
CA PHE A 514 15.68 20.64 15.47
C PHE A 514 14.46 21.11 16.28
N ASP A 515 14.64 21.46 17.56
CA ASP A 515 13.60 21.99 18.44
C ASP A 515 13.02 23.30 17.91
N ASP A 516 13.88 24.20 17.39
CA ASP A 516 13.44 25.44 16.74
C ASP A 516 12.55 25.14 15.51
N ILE A 517 12.91 24.12 14.72
CA ILE A 517 12.12 23.67 13.56
C ILE A 517 10.80 23.04 14.01
N TYR A 518 10.83 22.12 14.98
CA TYR A 518 9.64 21.44 15.49
C TYR A 518 8.67 22.40 16.15
N GLY A 519 9.17 23.40 16.90
CA GLY A 519 8.35 24.46 17.48
C GLY A 519 7.59 25.27 16.44
N ARG A 520 8.23 25.59 15.30
CA ARG A 520 7.57 26.26 14.17
C ARG A 520 6.56 25.36 13.47
N LEU A 521 6.89 24.08 13.30
CA LEU A 521 5.97 23.09 12.74
C LEU A 521 4.86 22.68 13.71
N ARG A 522 4.95 23.06 15.00
CA ARG A 522 4.06 22.64 16.09
C ARG A 522 3.96 21.13 16.20
N VAL A 523 5.14 20.52 16.27
CA VAL A 523 5.35 19.08 16.42
C VAL A 523 6.00 18.88 17.78
N GLU A 524 5.51 17.90 18.52
CA GLU A 524 6.04 17.51 19.82
C GLU A 524 6.22 15.99 19.82
N PHE A 525 7.25 15.51 20.52
CA PHE A 525 7.54 14.10 20.67
C PHE A 525 7.50 13.71 22.14
N GLU A 526 6.86 12.57 22.45
CA GLU A 526 6.87 11.94 23.76
C GLU A 526 8.22 11.26 24.01
N HIS A 527 8.80 10.70 22.95
CA HIS A 527 10.09 10.02 22.99
C HIS A 527 11.03 10.51 21.87
N GLU A 528 12.32 10.59 22.19
CA GLU A 528 13.38 10.98 21.25
C GLU A 528 14.51 9.96 21.32
N TYR A 529 14.18 8.69 21.05
CA TYR A 529 15.17 7.62 21.18
C TYR A 529 16.12 7.61 19.99
N GLY A 530 17.38 7.96 20.24
CA GLY A 530 18.43 7.74 19.26
C GLY A 530 18.82 6.26 19.11
N GLU A 531 19.43 5.91 17.98
CA GLU A 531 20.05 4.61 17.73
C GLU A 531 21.00 4.14 18.86
N SER A 532 21.62 5.09 19.56
CA SER A 532 22.51 4.82 20.71
C SER A 532 21.78 4.18 21.90
N THR A 533 20.46 4.38 22.03
CA THR A 533 19.61 3.80 23.08
C THR A 533 19.69 2.27 23.07
N TYR A 534 19.83 1.69 21.87
CA TYR A 534 19.74 0.25 21.64
C TYR A 534 21.11 -0.45 21.70
N GLU A 535 22.20 0.30 21.91
CA GLU A 535 23.59 -0.19 21.87
C GLU A 535 23.78 -1.47 22.71
N LYS A 536 23.25 -1.46 23.94
CA LYS A 536 23.40 -2.56 24.90
C LYS A 536 22.48 -3.75 24.64
N MET A 537 21.45 -3.58 23.83
CA MET A 537 20.49 -4.63 23.50
C MET A 537 20.95 -5.46 22.31
N MET A 538 21.67 -4.86 21.35
CA MET A 538 22.06 -5.54 20.11
C MET A 538 22.77 -6.90 20.30
N PRO A 539 23.70 -7.09 21.26
CA PRO A 539 24.35 -8.38 21.46
C PRO A 539 23.37 -9.50 21.80
N SER A 540 22.40 -9.27 22.70
CA SER A 540 21.43 -10.29 23.10
C SER A 540 20.48 -10.66 21.95
N ILE A 541 20.12 -9.70 21.10
CA ILE A 541 19.30 -9.95 19.90
C ILE A 541 20.04 -10.88 18.92
N ILE A 542 21.35 -10.68 18.74
CA ILE A 542 22.17 -11.52 17.86
C ILE A 542 22.30 -12.93 18.44
N GLU A 543 22.51 -13.05 19.75
CA GLU A 543 22.57 -14.35 20.43
C GLU A 543 21.25 -15.10 20.31
N GLU A 544 20.13 -14.44 20.60
CA GLU A 544 18.79 -15.03 20.45
C GLU A 544 18.52 -15.48 19.01
N ALA A 545 18.89 -14.68 18.02
CA ALA A 545 18.73 -15.04 16.62
C ALA A 545 19.57 -16.26 16.21
N LEU A 546 20.77 -16.43 16.78
CA LEU A 546 21.58 -17.62 16.56
C LEU A 546 20.99 -18.86 17.24
N ASP A 547 20.56 -18.72 18.49
CA ASP A 547 20.04 -19.82 19.31
C ASP A 547 18.71 -20.36 18.76
N THR A 548 17.88 -19.49 18.20
CA THR A 548 16.63 -19.86 17.53
C THR A 548 16.83 -20.36 16.09
N GLY A 549 18.05 -20.26 15.55
CA GLY A 549 18.36 -20.64 14.17
C GLY A 549 17.85 -19.67 13.10
N VAL A 550 17.30 -18.52 13.49
CA VAL A 550 16.84 -17.46 12.57
C VAL A 550 18.02 -16.80 11.86
N ALA A 551 19.10 -16.55 12.60
CA ALA A 551 20.38 -16.11 12.04
C ALA A 551 21.33 -17.29 11.87
N ILE A 552 22.03 -17.31 10.74
CA ILE A 552 23.02 -18.32 10.40
C ILE A 552 24.31 -17.66 9.91
N LYS A 553 25.41 -18.44 9.88
CA LYS A 553 26.68 -17.99 9.29
C LYS A 553 26.55 -17.94 7.77
N GLY A 554 26.79 -16.75 7.21
CA GLY A 554 26.96 -16.54 5.77
C GLY A 554 28.41 -16.68 5.33
N GLU A 555 28.68 -16.32 4.06
CA GLU A 555 30.03 -16.31 3.51
C GLU A 555 30.95 -15.33 4.27
N GLY A 556 32.22 -15.72 4.44
CA GLY A 556 33.24 -14.86 5.05
C GLY A 556 33.08 -14.61 6.56
N GLY A 557 32.17 -15.30 7.25
CA GLY A 557 31.99 -15.20 8.71
C GLY A 557 30.98 -14.14 9.17
N ALA A 558 30.27 -13.49 8.24
CA ALA A 558 29.12 -12.64 8.58
C ALA A 558 27.94 -13.48 9.09
N LEU A 559 27.05 -12.86 9.86
CA LEU A 559 25.78 -13.45 10.26
C LEU A 559 24.65 -12.85 9.43
N ILE A 560 23.77 -13.71 8.92
CA ILE A 560 22.66 -13.33 8.05
C ILE A 560 21.37 -13.99 8.52
N VAL A 561 20.23 -13.32 8.30
CA VAL A 561 18.89 -13.88 8.40
C VAL A 561 18.42 -14.23 7.00
N LYS A 562 17.95 -15.47 6.81
CA LYS A 562 17.37 -15.92 5.55
C LYS A 562 15.85 -15.88 5.64
N PHE A 563 15.22 -15.46 4.54
CA PHE A 563 13.78 -15.38 4.43
C PHE A 563 13.31 -16.43 3.44
N GLU A 564 12.92 -17.58 3.98
CA GLU A 564 12.45 -18.73 3.21
C GLU A 564 10.96 -18.97 3.44
N LYS A 565 10.26 -19.33 2.37
CA LYS A 565 8.85 -19.67 2.38
C LYS A 565 8.64 -20.90 1.51
N ASP A 566 7.98 -21.92 2.06
CA ASP A 566 7.85 -23.24 1.44
C ASP A 566 9.21 -23.84 1.02
N GLY A 567 10.26 -23.58 1.82
CA GLY A 567 11.62 -24.04 1.54
C GLY A 567 12.34 -23.31 0.41
N LYS A 568 11.80 -22.17 -0.08
CA LYS A 568 12.41 -21.34 -1.12
C LYS A 568 12.66 -19.93 -0.62
N GLU A 569 13.81 -19.36 -0.97
CA GLU A 569 14.13 -17.97 -0.67
C GLU A 569 13.15 -17.03 -1.40
N TYR A 570 12.44 -16.17 -0.66
CA TYR A 570 11.46 -15.23 -1.24
C TYR A 570 11.85 -13.76 -1.02
N MET A 571 12.80 -13.48 -0.13
CA MET A 571 13.48 -12.19 0.00
C MET A 571 14.99 -12.42 0.13
N PRO A 572 15.84 -11.51 -0.38
CA PRO A 572 17.28 -11.61 -0.19
C PRO A 572 17.62 -11.65 1.30
N PRO A 573 18.76 -12.26 1.69
CA PRO A 573 19.12 -12.38 3.09
C PRO A 573 19.50 -10.99 3.63
N ALA A 574 19.21 -10.77 4.92
CA ALA A 574 19.60 -9.55 5.61
C ALA A 574 20.80 -9.81 6.50
N MET A 575 21.81 -8.95 6.46
CA MET A 575 22.98 -9.08 7.32
C MET A 575 22.67 -8.50 8.71
N ILE A 576 22.75 -9.35 9.74
CA ILE A 576 22.60 -8.93 11.14
C ILE A 576 23.97 -8.53 11.72
N ARG A 577 25.06 -9.23 11.38
CA ARG A 577 26.42 -8.87 11.86
C ARG A 577 27.46 -9.05 10.77
N LYS A 578 28.40 -8.10 10.65
CA LYS A 578 29.55 -8.20 9.75
C LYS A 578 30.56 -9.24 10.25
N ALA A 579 31.46 -9.67 9.37
CA ALA A 579 32.54 -10.60 9.70
C ALA A 579 33.54 -10.05 10.74
N ASP A 580 33.71 -8.73 10.78
CA ASP A 580 34.55 -8.03 11.77
C ASP A 580 33.88 -7.86 13.15
N GLY A 581 32.67 -8.39 13.33
CA GLY A 581 31.89 -8.30 14.56
C GLY A 581 30.99 -7.07 14.67
N THR A 582 31.10 -6.11 13.76
CA THR A 582 30.30 -4.88 13.78
C THR A 582 28.82 -5.16 13.51
N THR A 583 27.93 -4.56 14.31
CA THR A 583 26.47 -4.64 14.12
C THR A 583 26.01 -3.80 12.92
N THR A 584 24.86 -4.16 12.35
CA THR A 584 24.25 -3.45 11.21
C THR A 584 23.02 -2.66 11.65
N TYR A 585 22.52 -1.77 10.78
CA TYR A 585 21.22 -1.11 10.96
C TYR A 585 20.09 -2.13 11.18
N PHE A 586 20.16 -3.29 10.50
CA PHE A 586 19.22 -4.40 10.70
C PHE A 586 19.13 -4.86 12.16
N THR A 587 20.26 -4.96 12.87
CA THR A 587 20.26 -5.32 14.30
C THR A 587 19.70 -4.20 15.16
N ARG A 588 19.99 -2.94 14.81
CA ARG A 588 19.49 -1.77 15.54
C ARG A 588 17.97 -1.73 15.48
N ASP A 589 17.38 -1.88 14.29
CA ASP A 589 15.92 -1.86 14.15
C ASP A 589 15.23 -3.08 14.80
N LEU A 590 15.88 -4.24 14.82
CA LEU A 590 15.39 -5.37 15.62
C LEU A 590 15.41 -5.05 17.12
N ALA A 591 16.48 -4.43 17.62
CA ALA A 591 16.55 -3.99 19.01
C ALA A 591 15.50 -2.91 19.32
N THR A 592 15.23 -2.00 18.38
CA THR A 592 14.14 -1.01 18.45
C THR A 592 12.79 -1.69 18.62
N ILE A 593 12.47 -2.67 17.76
CA ILE A 593 11.22 -3.43 17.86
C ILE A 593 11.15 -4.16 19.20
N ARG A 594 12.23 -4.81 19.64
CA ARG A 594 12.25 -5.54 20.92
C ARG A 594 11.93 -4.61 22.09
N LYS A 595 12.59 -3.45 22.18
CA LYS A 595 12.32 -2.43 23.20
C LYS A 595 10.84 -2.02 23.20
N ARG A 596 10.29 -1.73 22.02
CA ARG A 596 8.89 -1.31 21.85
C ARG A 596 7.88 -2.37 22.29
N LEU A 597 8.19 -3.66 22.12
CA LEU A 597 7.34 -4.76 22.54
C LEU A 597 7.41 -5.05 24.06
N ASP A 598 8.55 -4.72 24.67
CA ASP A 598 8.85 -4.97 26.08
C ASP A 598 8.37 -3.85 27.02
N GLU A 599 8.58 -2.59 26.63
CA GLU A 599 8.33 -1.43 27.49
C GLU A 599 6.86 -1.01 27.46
N LEU A 600 6.28 -0.82 28.65
CA LEU A 600 4.82 -0.67 28.82
C LEU A 600 4.26 0.60 28.18
N ASP A 601 5.03 1.67 28.17
CA ASP A 601 4.72 2.96 27.55
C ASP A 601 4.79 2.91 26.02
N LEU A 602 5.68 2.09 25.46
CA LEU A 602 5.84 1.93 24.00
C LEU A 602 4.94 0.84 23.41
N LYS A 603 4.53 -0.12 24.25
CA LYS A 603 3.78 -1.30 23.82
C LYS A 603 2.45 -0.92 23.20
N SER A 604 2.33 -1.21 21.91
CA SER A 604 1.20 -0.84 21.05
C SER A 604 0.63 -2.03 20.29
N ASP A 605 -0.63 -1.93 19.86
CA ASP A 605 -1.26 -2.88 18.93
C ASP A 605 -0.78 -2.61 17.48
N LEU A 606 -0.47 -1.35 17.17
CA LEU A 606 -0.03 -0.87 15.87
C LEU A 606 1.26 -0.04 16.02
N TYR A 607 2.27 -0.36 15.23
CA TYR A 607 3.51 0.41 15.11
C TYR A 607 3.65 0.91 13.68
N VAL A 608 3.64 2.22 13.52
CA VAL A 608 3.78 2.91 12.24
C VAL A 608 5.18 3.47 12.12
N TYR A 609 5.90 3.06 11.09
CA TYR A 609 7.22 3.53 10.73
C TYR A 609 7.08 4.41 9.51
N GLU A 610 7.08 5.73 9.69
CA GLU A 610 7.05 6.69 8.60
C GLU A 610 8.50 6.94 8.16
N VAL A 611 8.89 6.31 7.05
CA VAL A 611 10.27 6.38 6.54
C VAL A 611 10.25 6.33 5.02
N GLY A 612 11.19 7.02 4.36
CA GLY A 612 11.24 7.09 2.90
C GLY A 612 11.27 5.73 2.21
N SER A 613 10.66 5.67 1.02
CA SER A 613 10.43 4.43 0.26
C SER A 613 11.69 3.67 -0.13
N GLU A 614 12.86 4.32 -0.10
CA GLU A 614 14.16 3.68 -0.33
C GLU A 614 14.46 2.57 0.69
N GLN A 615 13.81 2.58 1.86
CA GLN A 615 13.98 1.58 2.93
C GLN A 615 12.92 0.46 2.93
N THR A 616 12.07 0.38 1.89
CA THR A 616 10.95 -0.58 1.85
C THR A 616 11.39 -2.03 2.02
N LEU A 617 12.46 -2.44 1.32
CA LEU A 617 12.98 -3.81 1.45
C LEU A 617 13.51 -4.07 2.86
N HIS A 618 14.22 -3.09 3.43
CA HIS A 618 14.81 -3.19 4.76
C HIS A 618 13.73 -3.40 5.84
N PHE A 619 12.70 -2.55 5.89
CA PHE A 619 11.63 -2.72 6.88
C PHE A 619 10.84 -4.01 6.69
N ARG A 620 10.63 -4.45 5.44
CA ARG A 620 10.03 -5.76 5.17
C ARG A 620 10.85 -6.90 5.77
N GLN A 621 12.18 -6.86 5.61
CA GLN A 621 13.08 -7.86 6.18
C GLN A 621 13.11 -7.78 7.71
N VAL A 622 13.16 -6.57 8.28
CA VAL A 622 13.20 -6.37 9.74
C VAL A 622 11.91 -6.87 10.40
N PHE A 623 10.74 -6.51 9.86
CA PHE A 623 9.46 -6.95 10.42
C PHE A 623 9.29 -8.46 10.32
N GLU A 624 9.75 -9.06 9.24
CA GLU A 624 9.71 -10.50 9.10
C GLU A 624 10.64 -11.20 10.08
N ALA A 625 11.89 -10.71 10.22
CA ALA A 625 12.82 -11.25 11.19
C ALA A 625 12.29 -11.10 12.63
N ALA A 626 11.67 -9.98 12.97
CA ALA A 626 11.02 -9.80 14.27
C ALA A 626 9.92 -10.84 14.53
N ARG A 627 9.09 -11.15 13.51
CA ARG A 627 8.04 -12.20 13.62
C ARG A 627 8.60 -13.61 13.70
N MET A 628 9.73 -13.87 13.06
CA MET A 628 10.46 -15.15 13.16
C MET A 628 11.05 -15.33 14.57
N LEU A 629 11.55 -14.24 15.17
CA LEU A 629 12.18 -14.26 16.50
C LEU A 629 11.17 -14.29 17.64
N TRP A 630 10.09 -13.50 17.55
CA TRP A 630 9.24 -13.23 18.71
C TRP A 630 7.74 -13.46 18.46
N GLU A 631 7.09 -14.20 19.36
CA GLU A 631 5.66 -14.51 19.26
C GLU A 631 4.79 -13.25 19.42
N ASP A 632 5.19 -12.30 20.26
CA ASP A 632 4.45 -11.07 20.48
C ASP A 632 4.52 -10.12 19.27
N ALA A 633 5.62 -10.12 18.51
CA ALA A 633 5.71 -9.44 17.22
C ALA A 633 4.72 -9.99 16.17
N GLN A 634 4.24 -11.23 16.33
CA GLN A 634 3.20 -11.82 15.47
C GLN A 634 1.78 -11.37 15.83
N ARG A 635 1.59 -10.74 17.01
CA ARG A 635 0.28 -10.33 17.55
C ARG A 635 -0.02 -8.86 17.34
N VAL A 636 0.93 -8.11 16.81
CA VAL A 636 0.84 -6.66 16.58
C VAL A 636 1.02 -6.35 15.10
N GLU A 637 0.56 -5.19 14.69
CA GLU A 637 0.75 -4.70 13.33
C GLU A 637 2.02 -3.84 13.25
N LEU A 638 2.96 -4.24 12.38
CA LEU A 638 4.14 -3.47 12.03
C LEU A 638 3.96 -2.93 10.62
N LYS A 639 3.78 -1.61 10.48
CA LYS A 639 3.51 -0.95 9.20
C LYS A 639 4.61 0.03 8.83
N HIS A 640 5.18 -0.16 7.64
CA HIS A 640 6.02 0.85 7.00
C HIS A 640 5.12 1.74 6.13
N VAL A 641 5.06 3.03 6.44
CA VAL A 641 4.47 4.06 5.59
C VAL A 641 5.61 4.69 4.79
N ALA A 642 5.70 4.29 3.54
CA ALA A 642 6.86 4.48 2.69
C ALA A 642 6.76 5.77 1.85
N HIS A 643 7.16 6.94 2.36
CA HIS A 643 6.97 8.17 1.58
C HIS A 643 7.86 8.23 0.33
N GLY A 644 7.32 8.77 -0.77
CA GLY A 644 8.03 8.92 -2.04
C GLY A 644 9.16 9.97 -2.00
N ARG A 645 9.67 10.36 -3.17
CA ARG A 645 10.67 11.43 -3.32
C ARG A 645 10.01 12.77 -3.67
N MET A 646 10.52 13.85 -3.10
CA MET A 646 10.17 15.21 -3.50
C MET A 646 11.31 15.84 -4.27
N THR A 647 11.00 16.41 -5.44
CA THR A 647 11.93 17.18 -6.27
C THR A 647 11.53 18.65 -6.33
N PHE A 648 12.43 19.50 -6.81
CA PHE A 648 12.12 20.90 -7.13
C PHE A 648 12.60 21.21 -8.55
N SER A 649 11.68 21.60 -9.44
CA SER A 649 11.95 21.81 -10.86
C SER A 649 12.61 20.59 -11.55
N GLY A 650 12.24 19.38 -11.12
CA GLY A 650 12.78 18.12 -11.65
C GLY A 650 14.19 17.75 -11.16
N GLU A 651 14.85 18.61 -10.38
CA GLU A 651 16.12 18.28 -9.75
C GLU A 651 15.91 17.69 -8.35
N LYS A 652 16.72 16.67 -8.01
CA LYS A 652 16.87 16.27 -6.61
C LYS A 652 17.39 17.48 -5.84
N MET A 653 16.72 17.81 -4.74
CA MET A 653 17.23 18.78 -3.76
C MET A 653 18.53 18.25 -3.17
N SER A 654 19.65 18.52 -3.86
CA SER A 654 20.99 18.14 -3.44
C SER A 654 21.83 19.40 -3.32
N THR A 655 22.60 19.48 -2.26
CA THR A 655 23.45 20.60 -1.82
C THR A 655 24.56 20.98 -2.81
N ARG A 656 24.68 20.34 -3.98
CA ARG A 656 25.84 20.45 -4.88
C ARG A 656 25.75 21.53 -5.97
N LYS A 657 24.62 22.23 -6.15
CA LYS A 657 24.47 23.26 -7.22
C LYS A 657 23.87 24.60 -6.81
N GLY A 658 23.66 24.87 -5.52
CA GLY A 658 23.15 26.18 -5.07
C GLY A 658 21.67 26.46 -5.34
N THR A 659 20.92 25.49 -5.90
CA THR A 659 19.47 25.51 -6.12
C THR A 659 18.68 24.78 -5.02
N THR A 660 19.20 24.74 -3.79
CA THR A 660 18.51 24.10 -2.66
C THR A 660 17.68 25.14 -1.91
N ILE A 661 16.36 24.99 -1.91
CA ILE A 661 15.50 25.76 -1.00
C ILE A 661 15.75 25.21 0.41
N LYS A 662 16.26 26.05 1.31
CA LYS A 662 16.36 25.69 2.73
C LYS A 662 14.96 25.61 3.33
N LEU A 663 14.76 24.81 4.37
CA LEU A 663 13.45 24.71 5.03
C LEU A 663 12.98 26.08 5.53
N GLU A 664 13.90 26.90 6.04
CA GLU A 664 13.62 28.25 6.50
C GLU A 664 13.16 29.14 5.34
N ASP A 665 13.78 29.01 4.16
CA ASP A 665 13.37 29.72 2.94
C ASP A 665 11.97 29.27 2.48
N LEU A 666 11.65 27.98 2.67
CA LEU A 666 10.35 27.42 2.34
C LEU A 666 9.27 28.03 3.24
N ILE A 667 9.46 28.01 4.55
CA ILE A 667 8.49 28.59 5.50
C ILE A 667 8.40 30.11 5.33
N PHE A 668 9.53 30.80 5.17
CA PHE A 668 9.55 32.26 4.98
C PHE A 668 8.88 32.69 3.68
N ARG A 669 9.21 32.05 2.54
CA ARG A 669 8.56 32.35 1.25
C ARG A 669 7.06 32.05 1.28
N ALA A 670 6.65 30.98 1.96
CA ALA A 670 5.23 30.67 2.11
C ALA A 670 4.49 31.80 2.85
N GLY A 671 5.11 32.39 3.88
CA GLY A 671 4.58 33.56 4.59
C GLY A 671 4.54 34.82 3.72
N GLU A 672 5.61 35.13 2.98
CA GLU A 672 5.68 36.31 2.10
C GLU A 672 4.67 36.23 0.95
N GLU A 673 4.50 35.07 0.31
CA GLU A 673 3.50 34.89 -0.74
C GLU A 673 2.07 34.97 -0.18
N ALA A 674 1.82 34.42 1.01
CA ALA A 674 0.53 34.57 1.69
C ALA A 674 0.18 36.05 1.98
N LYS A 675 1.16 36.88 2.36
CA LYS A 675 0.96 38.34 2.54
C LYS A 675 0.53 39.03 1.26
N LYS A 676 1.16 38.69 0.12
CA LYS A 676 0.83 39.27 -1.19
C LYS A 676 -0.61 38.96 -1.57
N ILE A 677 -1.04 37.71 -1.38
CA ILE A 677 -2.42 37.26 -1.64
C ILE A 677 -3.42 38.02 -0.75
N ALA A 678 -3.09 38.22 0.53
CA ALA A 678 -3.94 38.92 1.49
C ALA A 678 -3.86 40.47 1.39
N LYS A 679 -3.21 41.01 0.34
CA LYS A 679 -3.08 42.46 0.07
C LYS A 679 -2.61 43.28 1.28
N GLU A 680 -1.64 42.77 2.03
CA GLU A 680 -1.01 43.44 3.20
C GLU A 680 -1.95 43.74 4.40
N ARG A 681 -3.15 43.12 4.47
CA ARG A 681 -4.13 43.41 5.54
C ARG A 681 -4.07 42.49 6.76
N VAL A 682 -3.16 41.53 6.78
CA VAL A 682 -3.05 40.50 7.83
C VAL A 682 -1.68 40.54 8.52
N SER A 683 -1.65 40.23 9.81
CA SER A 683 -0.43 40.18 10.62
C SER A 683 0.52 39.06 10.17
N ASP A 684 1.83 39.20 10.40
CA ASP A 684 2.85 38.20 10.08
C ASP A 684 2.51 36.78 10.58
N ASN A 685 1.97 36.66 11.79
CA ASN A 685 1.53 35.39 12.37
C ASN A 685 0.44 34.69 11.53
N VAL A 686 -0.50 35.44 10.96
CA VAL A 686 -1.56 34.88 10.10
C VAL A 686 -0.96 34.39 8.79
N SER A 687 -0.03 35.15 8.21
CA SER A 687 0.67 34.75 6.99
C SER A 687 1.53 33.51 7.18
N GLU A 688 2.21 33.37 8.32
CA GLU A 688 2.96 32.15 8.65
C GLU A 688 2.05 30.92 8.75
N LYS A 689 0.87 31.03 9.41
CA LYS A 689 -0.11 29.94 9.47
C LYS A 689 -0.64 29.52 8.09
N ILE A 690 -0.89 30.49 7.21
CA ILE A 690 -1.34 30.20 5.84
C ILE A 690 -0.23 29.50 5.06
N GLY A 691 1.01 30.02 5.15
CA GLY A 691 2.16 29.45 4.49
C GLY A 691 2.48 28.02 4.94
N LEU A 692 2.51 27.77 6.26
CA LEU A 692 2.69 26.42 6.81
C LEU A 692 1.54 25.50 6.43
N GLY A 693 0.30 26.00 6.46
CA GLY A 693 -0.87 25.25 6.01
C GLY A 693 -0.78 24.82 4.55
N ALA A 694 -0.29 25.70 3.66
CA ALA A 694 -0.06 25.40 2.25
C ALA A 694 0.97 24.28 2.06
N VAL A 695 2.09 24.34 2.78
CA VAL A 695 3.17 23.35 2.69
C VAL A 695 2.69 21.99 3.19
N LYS A 696 2.11 21.95 4.40
CA LYS A 696 1.60 20.70 5.00
C LYS A 696 0.49 20.09 4.16
N TYR A 697 -0.46 20.90 3.69
CA TYR A 697 -1.55 20.39 2.87
C TYR A 697 -1.06 19.88 1.52
N ASN A 698 -0.11 20.57 0.88
CA ASN A 698 0.46 20.13 -0.38
C ASN A 698 1.18 18.79 -0.25
N GLU A 699 1.87 18.55 0.86
CA GLU A 699 2.43 17.23 1.18
C GLU A 699 1.31 16.19 1.37
N LEU A 700 0.32 16.50 2.21
CA LEU A 700 -0.68 15.54 2.67
C LEU A 700 -1.80 15.24 1.67
N ARG A 701 -2.05 16.09 0.66
CA ARG A 701 -3.13 15.88 -0.33
C ARG A 701 -2.88 14.73 -1.31
N ARG A 702 -1.73 14.06 -1.21
CA ARG A 702 -1.30 12.95 -2.06
C ARG A 702 -1.06 11.71 -1.20
N SER A 703 -1.13 10.52 -1.81
CA SER A 703 -0.69 9.30 -1.12
C SER A 703 0.77 9.46 -0.67
N PRO A 704 1.14 9.09 0.57
CA PRO A 704 2.51 9.20 1.08
C PRO A 704 3.56 8.65 0.10
N GLU A 705 3.26 7.52 -0.53
CA GLU A 705 4.13 6.79 -1.49
C GLU A 705 4.42 7.56 -2.79
N SER A 706 3.72 8.66 -3.05
CA SER A 706 3.83 9.40 -4.30
C SER A 706 5.13 10.20 -4.37
N ASP A 707 5.82 10.04 -5.51
CA ASP A 707 6.85 10.98 -5.95
C ASP A 707 6.19 12.23 -6.52
N TYR A 708 6.70 13.42 -6.21
CA TYR A 708 6.19 14.65 -6.82
C TYR A 708 7.23 15.78 -6.89
N ASP A 709 7.01 16.70 -7.84
CA ASP A 709 7.78 17.92 -8.00
C ASP A 709 7.06 19.08 -7.30
N PHE A 710 7.70 19.72 -6.33
CA PHE A 710 7.08 20.77 -5.53
C PHE A 710 6.96 22.07 -6.35
N ARG A 711 5.76 22.66 -6.35
CA ARG A 711 5.43 23.91 -7.04
C ARG A 711 4.71 24.88 -6.10
N TRP A 712 5.22 26.11 -6.04
CA TRP A 712 4.72 27.13 -5.12
C TRP A 712 3.32 27.58 -5.48
N GLU A 713 3.06 27.77 -6.77
CA GLU A 713 1.78 28.24 -7.30
C GLU A 713 0.66 27.25 -6.94
N GLU A 714 0.95 25.95 -6.97
CA GLU A 714 -0.03 24.91 -6.62
C GLU A 714 -0.27 24.77 -5.11
N ALA A 715 0.77 24.99 -4.30
CA ALA A 715 0.67 24.89 -2.84
C ALA A 715 -0.10 26.07 -2.25
N LEU A 716 0.15 27.28 -2.78
CA LEU A 716 -0.37 28.55 -2.27
C LEU A 716 -1.66 29.02 -2.96
N SER A 717 -2.20 28.26 -3.91
CA SER A 717 -3.40 28.65 -4.63
C SER A 717 -4.56 28.93 -3.67
N MET A 718 -5.30 30.02 -3.89
CA MET A 718 -6.57 30.30 -3.20
C MET A 718 -7.77 29.65 -3.87
N GLU A 719 -7.53 28.97 -5.00
CA GLU A 719 -8.52 28.25 -5.78
C GLU A 719 -8.12 26.77 -5.90
N GLY A 720 -9.09 25.86 -5.89
CA GLY A 720 -8.84 24.43 -6.02
C GLY A 720 -8.35 23.76 -4.73
N ASN A 721 -7.74 22.57 -4.87
CA ASN A 721 -7.45 21.66 -3.76
C ASN A 721 -6.17 22.06 -2.99
N SER A 722 -6.26 23.06 -2.13
CA SER A 722 -5.12 23.61 -1.36
C SER A 722 -5.46 23.91 0.11
N GLY A 723 -4.42 24.05 0.94
CA GLY A 723 -4.56 24.43 2.35
C GLY A 723 -5.16 25.84 2.54
N PRO A 724 -4.67 26.88 1.84
CA PRO A 724 -5.24 28.22 1.92
C PRO A 724 -6.70 28.28 1.49
N TYR A 725 -7.11 27.50 0.49
CA TYR A 725 -8.52 27.41 0.09
C TYR A 725 -9.40 26.89 1.24
N LEU A 726 -9.00 25.81 1.92
CA LEU A 726 -9.75 25.29 3.06
C LEU A 726 -9.80 26.26 4.25
N GLN A 727 -8.68 26.93 4.55
CA GLN A 727 -8.63 27.97 5.58
C GLN A 727 -9.57 29.15 5.24
N TYR A 728 -9.65 29.54 3.97
CA TYR A 728 -10.56 30.57 3.49
C TYR A 728 -12.04 30.16 3.65
N VAL A 729 -12.38 28.92 3.28
CA VAL A 729 -13.76 28.41 3.45
C VAL A 729 -14.14 28.37 4.93
N TYR A 730 -13.22 27.99 5.82
CA TYR A 730 -13.43 28.10 7.26
C TYR A 730 -13.72 29.55 7.70
N VAL A 731 -12.89 30.52 7.30
CA VAL A 731 -13.14 31.95 7.60
C VAL A 731 -14.49 32.42 7.06
N ARG A 732 -14.90 31.96 5.87
CA ARG A 732 -16.21 32.26 5.28
C ARG A 732 -17.36 31.78 6.16
N THR A 733 -17.27 30.56 6.70
CA THR A 733 -18.30 30.04 7.63
C THR A 733 -18.41 30.91 8.88
N LYS A 734 -17.28 31.33 9.46
CA LYS A 734 -17.25 32.24 10.61
C LYS A 734 -17.88 33.59 10.28
N GLY A 735 -17.51 34.20 9.16
CA GLY A 735 -18.06 35.49 8.74
C GLY A 735 -19.58 35.46 8.50
N ILE A 736 -20.14 34.32 8.06
CA ILE A 736 -21.60 34.15 7.93
C ILE A 736 -22.26 34.11 9.32
N LEU A 737 -21.71 33.33 10.25
CA LEU A 737 -22.24 33.22 11.62
C LEU A 737 -22.17 34.56 12.37
N GLU A 738 -21.07 35.29 12.23
CA GLU A 738 -20.91 36.64 12.80
C GLU A 738 -21.96 37.61 12.28
N LYS A 739 -22.22 37.61 10.96
CA LYS A 739 -23.25 38.46 10.33
C LYS A 739 -24.67 38.12 10.79
N ALA A 740 -24.94 36.86 11.10
CA ALA A 740 -26.22 36.43 11.66
C ALA A 740 -26.39 36.81 13.13
N GLY A 741 -25.33 37.29 13.81
CA GLY A 741 -25.36 37.64 15.22
C GLY A 741 -25.53 36.42 16.15
N LEU A 742 -25.27 35.21 15.66
CA LEU A 742 -25.42 33.98 16.44
C LEU A 742 -24.08 33.51 16.99
N GLN A 743 -24.03 33.33 18.32
CA GLN A 743 -22.95 32.63 19.03
C GLN A 743 -23.54 31.43 19.80
N GLY A 744 -23.01 30.22 19.59
CA GLY A 744 -23.33 29.06 20.43
C GLY A 744 -24.78 28.54 20.34
N GLN A 745 -25.24 27.88 21.41
CA GLN A 745 -26.38 26.94 21.58
C GLN A 745 -27.75 27.30 20.95
N ALA A 746 -27.92 28.45 20.31
CA ALA A 746 -29.17 28.92 19.69
C ALA A 746 -29.62 28.14 18.42
N LEU A 747 -28.84 27.16 17.96
CA LEU A 747 -29.07 26.38 16.72
C LEU A 747 -29.62 24.97 16.96
N GLN A 748 -30.13 24.66 18.16
CA GLN A 748 -30.68 23.33 18.49
C GLN A 748 -32.15 23.15 18.07
N GLU A 749 -32.91 24.24 17.99
CA GLU A 749 -34.31 24.23 17.57
C GLU A 749 -34.42 24.68 16.10
N VAL A 750 -34.43 23.69 15.21
CA VAL A 750 -34.53 23.89 13.75
C VAL A 750 -35.76 23.16 13.21
N ARG A 751 -36.32 23.68 12.11
CA ARG A 751 -37.44 23.03 11.41
C ARG A 751 -37.05 21.62 10.93
N LEU A 752 -38.04 20.76 10.78
CA LEU A 752 -37.91 19.48 10.09
C LEU A 752 -38.24 19.65 8.59
N GLY A 753 -37.64 18.79 7.76
CA GLY A 753 -37.78 18.78 6.31
C GLY A 753 -36.65 19.54 5.59
N LEU A 754 -35.93 18.84 4.72
CA LEU A 754 -34.79 19.38 3.97
C LEU A 754 -35.20 19.57 2.50
N ASN A 755 -34.82 20.70 1.90
CA ASN A 755 -34.84 20.80 0.45
C ASN A 755 -33.73 19.92 -0.17
N GLN A 756 -33.69 19.79 -1.50
CA GLN A 756 -32.70 18.91 -2.16
C GLN A 756 -31.25 19.31 -1.88
N ASP A 757 -30.92 20.61 -1.93
CA ASP A 757 -29.56 21.09 -1.66
C ASP A 757 -29.17 20.89 -0.18
N GLU A 758 -30.09 21.18 0.74
CA GLU A 758 -29.93 20.98 2.19
C GLU A 758 -29.72 19.49 2.50
N LYS A 759 -30.53 18.61 1.90
CA LYS A 759 -30.44 17.16 2.08
C LYS A 759 -29.09 16.62 1.59
N MET A 760 -28.62 17.05 0.42
CA MET A 760 -27.32 16.63 -0.12
C MET A 760 -26.14 17.02 0.79
N LEU A 761 -26.12 18.25 1.30
CA LEU A 761 -25.05 18.69 2.21
C LEU A 761 -25.16 18.01 3.58
N ALA A 762 -26.38 17.85 4.13
CA ALA A 762 -26.59 17.17 5.42
C ALA A 762 -26.17 15.70 5.35
N ARG A 763 -26.50 14.98 4.27
CA ARG A 763 -26.05 13.60 4.01
C ARG A 763 -24.54 13.48 4.08
N TRP A 764 -23.83 14.40 3.42
CA TRP A 764 -22.37 14.38 3.41
C TRP A 764 -21.78 14.66 4.79
N LEU A 765 -22.27 15.72 5.46
CA LEU A 765 -21.81 16.09 6.80
C LEU A 765 -22.04 14.99 7.82
N VAL A 766 -23.19 14.32 7.79
CA VAL A 766 -23.54 13.32 8.81
C VAL A 766 -23.06 11.94 8.43
N LEU A 767 -23.49 11.40 7.29
CA LEU A 767 -23.29 9.99 6.96
C LEU A 767 -21.83 9.70 6.56
N ARG A 768 -21.18 10.59 5.78
CA ARG A 768 -19.78 10.40 5.35
C ARG A 768 -18.74 10.87 6.38
N ILE A 769 -19.10 11.85 7.20
CA ILE A 769 -18.13 12.56 8.05
C ILE A 769 -18.44 12.36 9.52
N GLY A 770 -19.59 12.84 10.01
CA GLY A 770 -19.94 12.84 11.43
C GLY A 770 -20.16 11.46 12.05
N GLU A 771 -20.43 10.45 11.22
CA GLU A 771 -20.50 9.06 11.66
C GLU A 771 -19.13 8.33 11.66
N GLY A 772 -18.06 9.03 11.29
CA GLY A 772 -16.67 8.56 11.44
C GLY A 772 -16.06 7.87 10.22
N GLU A 773 -16.78 7.74 9.10
CA GLU A 773 -16.29 7.03 7.89
C GLU A 773 -15.01 7.65 7.32
N MET A 774 -14.96 8.98 7.25
CA MET A 774 -13.77 9.72 6.77
C MET A 774 -12.51 9.37 7.57
N VAL A 775 -12.59 9.37 8.90
CA VAL A 775 -11.45 9.12 9.79
C VAL A 775 -11.07 7.64 9.78
N GLU A 776 -12.04 6.73 9.86
CA GLU A 776 -11.76 5.30 9.78
C GLU A 776 -11.10 4.92 8.45
N SER A 777 -11.64 5.41 7.33
CA SER A 777 -11.09 5.12 6.01
C SER A 777 -9.65 5.61 5.87
N ALA A 778 -9.36 6.83 6.35
CA ALA A 778 -8.00 7.35 6.38
C ALA A 778 -7.07 6.52 7.29
N ALA A 779 -7.51 6.17 8.49
CA ALA A 779 -6.70 5.43 9.47
C ALA A 779 -6.41 4.00 9.04
N LYS A 780 -7.42 3.30 8.50
CA LYS A 780 -7.30 1.94 7.98
C LYS A 780 -6.31 1.84 6.81
N ASN A 781 -6.23 2.90 5.99
CA ASN A 781 -5.38 2.94 4.81
C ASN A 781 -4.05 3.69 5.02
N PHE A 782 -3.76 4.15 6.24
CA PHE A 782 -2.57 4.99 6.54
C PHE A 782 -2.49 6.23 5.62
N ALA A 783 -3.64 6.84 5.34
CA ALA A 783 -3.86 7.71 4.19
C ALA A 783 -4.44 9.09 4.58
N PRO A 784 -3.63 10.03 5.10
CA PRO A 784 -4.09 11.38 5.42
C PRO A 784 -4.72 12.13 4.25
N HIS A 785 -4.33 11.82 3.00
CA HIS A 785 -4.88 12.43 1.80
C HIS A 785 -6.39 12.21 1.62
N LEU A 786 -6.96 11.16 2.20
CA LEU A 786 -8.41 10.94 2.19
C LEU A 786 -9.16 11.98 3.03
N ILE A 787 -8.53 12.50 4.10
CA ILE A 787 -9.05 13.65 4.85
C ILE A 787 -9.00 14.90 3.97
N CYS A 788 -7.87 15.18 3.32
CA CYS A 788 -7.73 16.30 2.38
C CYS A 788 -8.81 16.29 1.30
N GLN A 789 -8.99 15.14 0.63
CA GLN A 789 -9.99 14.98 -0.42
C GLN A 789 -11.41 15.26 0.11
N THR A 790 -11.75 14.69 1.26
CA THR A 790 -13.09 14.84 1.84
C THR A 790 -13.38 16.29 2.26
N LEU A 791 -12.40 16.98 2.85
CA LEU A 791 -12.53 18.40 3.21
C LEU A 791 -12.67 19.31 1.98
N PHE A 792 -11.96 18.99 0.91
CA PHE A 792 -12.06 19.72 -0.35
C PHE A 792 -13.42 19.54 -1.01
N GLU A 793 -13.90 18.30 -1.12
CA GLU A 793 -15.22 17.99 -1.67
C GLU A 793 -16.35 18.60 -0.83
N LEU A 794 -16.23 18.55 0.51
CA LEU A 794 -17.16 19.24 1.41
C LEU A 794 -17.18 20.75 1.15
N SER A 795 -16.00 21.37 0.98
CA SER A 795 -15.89 22.80 0.70
C SER A 795 -16.57 23.19 -0.61
N GLN A 796 -16.44 22.37 -1.65
CA GLN A 796 -17.14 22.57 -2.92
C GLN A 796 -18.67 22.47 -2.76
N ARG A 797 -19.13 21.45 -2.05
CA ARG A 797 -20.57 21.24 -1.78
C ARG A 797 -21.16 22.37 -0.94
N PHE A 798 -20.46 22.81 0.10
CA PHE A 798 -20.87 23.94 0.93
C PHE A 798 -20.98 25.23 0.12
N ASN A 799 -19.98 25.55 -0.71
CA ASN A 799 -20.04 26.75 -1.55
C ASN A 799 -21.21 26.67 -2.54
N GLY A 800 -21.44 25.52 -3.18
CA GLY A 800 -22.59 25.32 -4.07
C GLY A 800 -23.94 25.46 -3.34
N PHE A 801 -24.05 24.94 -2.12
CA PHE A 801 -25.22 25.16 -1.26
C PHE A 801 -25.42 26.64 -0.94
N TYR A 802 -24.37 27.33 -0.49
CA TYR A 802 -24.42 28.75 -0.12
C TYR A 802 -24.78 29.67 -1.30
N ASP A 803 -24.30 29.35 -2.49
CA ASP A 803 -24.58 30.15 -3.70
C ASP A 803 -26.04 30.00 -4.16
N ARG A 804 -26.66 28.82 -3.96
CA ARG A 804 -28.05 28.54 -4.35
C ARG A 804 -29.08 28.85 -3.27
N ASN A 805 -28.67 28.88 -2.01
CA ASN A 805 -29.58 29.00 -0.86
C ASN A 805 -29.19 30.19 0.01
N ARG A 806 -30.05 31.21 0.05
CA ARG A 806 -29.87 32.35 0.96
C ARG A 806 -29.91 31.86 2.41
N VAL A 807 -28.90 32.21 3.20
CA VAL A 807 -28.80 31.75 4.61
C VAL A 807 -29.52 32.68 5.58
N ILE A 808 -29.33 34.00 5.48
CA ILE A 808 -29.82 35.00 6.46
C ILE A 808 -31.05 35.74 5.92
N GLY A 809 -32.04 35.98 6.78
CA GLY A 809 -33.28 36.68 6.51
C GLY A 809 -34.34 35.82 5.83
N VAL A 810 -34.37 34.51 6.14
CA VAL A 810 -35.30 33.52 5.56
C VAL A 810 -35.86 32.62 6.65
N GLU A 811 -36.96 31.91 6.36
CA GLU A 811 -37.61 31.01 7.33
C GLU A 811 -36.68 29.86 7.78
N GLU A 812 -35.83 29.37 6.87
CA GLU A 812 -34.93 28.24 7.12
C GLU A 812 -33.60 28.65 7.78
N GLU A 813 -33.45 29.92 8.17
CA GLU A 813 -32.18 30.52 8.60
C GLU A 813 -31.47 29.70 9.68
N LYS A 814 -32.17 29.26 10.73
CA LYS A 814 -31.56 28.47 11.81
C LYS A 814 -30.99 27.14 11.32
N LEU A 815 -31.70 26.43 10.44
CA LEU A 815 -31.22 25.16 9.86
C LEU A 815 -29.97 25.41 9.01
N ARG A 816 -30.00 26.42 8.14
CA ARG A 816 -28.87 26.74 7.26
C ARG A 816 -27.65 27.22 8.05
N LEU A 817 -27.86 27.97 9.13
CA LEU A 817 -26.79 28.37 10.05
C LEU A 817 -26.22 27.19 10.84
N LEU A 818 -27.04 26.20 11.23
CA LEU A 818 -26.54 24.94 11.78
C LEU A 818 -25.61 24.22 10.80
N MET A 819 -25.99 24.11 9.53
CA MET A 819 -25.15 23.50 8.49
C MET A 819 -23.85 24.28 8.26
N VAL A 820 -23.90 25.62 8.25
CA VAL A 820 -22.71 26.50 8.17
C VAL A 820 -21.78 26.25 9.38
N ALA A 821 -22.33 26.20 10.59
CA ALA A 821 -21.57 25.97 11.81
C ALA A 821 -20.89 24.60 11.82
N VAL A 822 -21.62 23.55 11.47
CA VAL A 822 -21.09 22.18 11.38
C VAL A 822 -20.04 22.07 10.28
N THR A 823 -20.24 22.72 9.13
CA THR A 823 -19.22 22.76 8.06
C THR A 823 -17.92 23.39 8.55
N GLY A 824 -18.00 24.56 9.20
CA GLY A 824 -16.83 25.22 9.78
C GLY A 824 -16.12 24.35 10.82
N LEU A 825 -16.89 23.65 11.65
CA LEU A 825 -16.37 22.74 12.67
C LEU A 825 -15.64 21.53 12.08
N VAL A 826 -16.20 20.92 11.03
CA VAL A 826 -15.58 19.81 10.29
C VAL A 826 -14.28 20.25 9.64
N ILE A 827 -14.27 21.41 8.96
CA ILE A 827 -13.04 21.91 8.32
C ILE A 827 -11.97 22.20 9.37
N LYS A 828 -12.33 22.85 10.48
CA LYS A 828 -11.38 23.13 11.59
C LYS A 828 -10.79 21.83 12.15
N SER A 829 -11.63 20.86 12.46
CA SER A 829 -11.21 19.59 13.07
C SER A 829 -10.39 18.74 12.09
N GLY A 830 -10.77 18.72 10.81
CA GLY A 830 -10.02 18.01 9.78
C GLY A 830 -8.65 18.64 9.50
N LEU A 831 -8.56 19.97 9.48
CA LEU A 831 -7.27 20.67 9.40
C LEU A 831 -6.39 20.37 10.64
N LYS A 832 -7.00 20.28 11.83
CA LYS A 832 -6.29 19.86 13.06
C LYS A 832 -5.72 18.44 12.94
N ILE A 833 -6.49 17.48 12.39
CA ILE A 833 -5.98 16.13 12.08
C ILE A 833 -4.73 16.22 11.20
N LEU A 834 -4.77 17.06 10.15
CA LEU A 834 -3.65 17.28 9.24
C LEU A 834 -2.48 18.10 9.85
N GLY A 835 -2.59 18.52 11.12
CA GLY A 835 -1.59 19.38 11.77
C GLY A 835 -1.53 20.79 11.19
N ILE A 836 -2.61 21.27 10.59
CA ILE A 836 -2.74 22.59 9.99
C ILE A 836 -3.60 23.48 10.88
N GLU A 837 -3.10 24.67 11.18
CA GLU A 837 -3.87 25.66 11.93
C GLU A 837 -4.90 26.38 11.08
N THR A 838 -6.02 26.73 11.71
CA THR A 838 -6.97 27.68 11.15
C THR A 838 -6.60 29.12 11.49
N VAL A 839 -7.10 30.04 10.68
CA VAL A 839 -7.01 31.49 10.90
C VAL A 839 -8.40 32.08 11.11
N GLU A 840 -8.48 33.18 11.85
CA GLU A 840 -9.75 33.83 12.19
C GLU A 840 -10.24 34.78 11.09
N LYS A 841 -9.31 35.34 10.31
CA LYS A 841 -9.58 36.27 9.21
C LYS A 841 -8.55 36.06 8.09
N MET A 842 -8.97 36.22 6.84
CA MET A 842 -8.16 36.17 5.62
C MET A 842 -8.57 37.26 4.64
#